data_AF-A0AAU4AEF6-F1
#
_entry.id   AF-A0AAU4AEF6-F1
#
_cell.length_a   1.000
_cell.length_b   1.000
_cell.length_c   1.000
_cell.angle_alpha   90.00
_cell.angle_beta   90.00
_cell.angle_gamma   90.00
#
_symmetry.space_group_name_H-M   'P 1'
#
loop_
_entity.id
_entity.type
_entity.pdbx_description
1 polymer ?
#
loop_
_entity_poly.entity_id
_entity_poly.type
_entity_poly.pdbx_seq_one_letter_code
_entity_poly.pdbx_strand_id
1 'polypeptide(L)'
;MIERLLAAFAEGAEDGGPRPGAGAEEIADILWLATRVDAAQPRPPAAGTATAPSEPLPEPELAGPVGELSGTARTGAEPAAQFFPAPGPGPRPGPADPANPADPADPLRREGETPGDAPAPPRRRGTPLRLPRAASLDDPLALMRSLRPVGRRNIGGPGEELDEQLTVERSIERMVLTPVLRPAESRWLDVALVVDTHHSMLLWSDLVEEVRGVLTRSGVFRDVRTWQLTGTGPGGTPMVTRGRATAPRNPMELADPAGRRLILVLSDTVAGGWREAPLRGLLRQWSTHNAVAVLNVLPERLWTRGAVRPVPFAVRADRPAAATRSWQRVPLVRRARGGGAVVPVVGIASGSLARLVRVVSGDGRWRRLACLRLDEEAAHEAPYESPGSEKPLPDPLEAVERFRANASPTAQRLAAHLAAVPLTLPVMTLVRRSLLRDSEHSHLAEVALGGLFAPWGAEQIADQAEFEFLPGVREALLGSQLRGDVAAVRELVRRRVWEYMSRHRGTGPDFTAIRLTDGVRGRREVPDGAQPFATAARADPGLADRVVRVRFEPMRDPQGVGVLLSPRLVLTVGESHVRRNAFAWVRMEEQESLCHSVWGDEASPQVLLLLSETDLVNPADWTGPAWTHGSAVPGSRLVVNGSTDEGQPIALAGEVRPYEGERNGELVRLSEEPGSWTQYVGAPVSADGRLAGVVHTVLPDRMVFLSGQALLEQPGFREVMTAHTRARPGDPGICLAVRAEVAMAPIGRPLQPELTELLLRMQADSGVTGTIGATDGGVVLLVAVPEPGALGKTGRLLAELPGALSRLRGGSGEWDVSLAVALASGDFAIEGRQVHGRAVDEVLYLVDHRTVTERLRRPDAIGSVVLVQGESVRAISGMEHLRVERLDAETGEPGWICLDGPAELARALADAELRIDDPAVDWPRCGYQGGAADPAGCSGIRLPSRRWCLAHAEESEQALYLEVLRPGSPVDLRGTPFADGLLERVLRQLRDPLTGHVRMGPGVFDRAHFADGWNTAGAEFEGRLSFDRALFDGRASFEASRFKGAVSFGRTVFRRDGAFDGSTFDREARFDRVDFGGSAGFADTMFARGLDMARAEVWGEAVMSRMRVRGVSGFAHTVFHDRSTWDRTAFQGPAAFESTVWGSETLFDGARFEGRTSFALATFAASAVFTNAVFAAGVTFEQADFAEAAEFTDVSFADSSELPDGWQRLLPGRGTATFRTPPPDSSSG
;
A
#
# COMPACT_ATOMS: atom_id res chain seq x y z
N MET A 1 47.64 -13.89 -5.29
CA MET A 1 46.24 -14.20 -5.69
C MET A 1 45.54 -15.01 -4.60
N ILE A 2 46.15 -16.13 -4.17
CA ILE A 2 45.64 -16.99 -3.09
C ILE A 2 45.50 -16.24 -1.75
N GLU A 3 46.47 -15.41 -1.35
CA GLU A 3 46.35 -14.55 -0.14
C GLU A 3 45.19 -13.55 -0.21
N ARG A 4 44.87 -13.02 -1.40
CA ARG A 4 43.73 -12.09 -1.57
C ARG A 4 42.39 -12.82 -1.52
N LEU A 5 42.36 -14.10 -1.92
CA LEU A 5 41.19 -14.97 -1.80
C LEU A 5 40.97 -15.37 -0.34
N LEU A 6 42.02 -15.73 0.40
CA LEU A 6 41.95 -16.07 1.83
C LEU A 6 41.58 -14.85 2.69
N ALA A 7 42.11 -13.66 2.39
CA ALA A 7 41.71 -12.42 3.05
C ALA A 7 40.22 -12.08 2.82
N ALA A 8 39.71 -12.33 1.60
CA ALA A 8 38.29 -12.13 1.28
C ALA A 8 37.36 -13.10 2.01
N PHE A 9 37.84 -14.30 2.40
CA PHE A 9 37.08 -15.23 3.25
C PHE A 9 37.20 -14.91 4.75
N ALA A 10 38.32 -14.35 5.20
CA ALA A 10 38.53 -13.97 6.60
C ALA A 10 37.71 -12.74 7.02
N GLU A 11 37.50 -11.77 6.12
CA GLU A 11 36.64 -10.59 6.38
C GLU A 11 35.15 -10.94 6.58
N GLY A 12 34.72 -12.17 6.26
CA GLY A 12 33.35 -12.65 6.46
C GLY A 12 33.13 -13.55 7.67
N ALA A 13 34.11 -13.71 8.56
CA ALA A 13 34.07 -14.71 9.64
C ALA A 13 33.40 -14.25 10.95
N GLU A 14 33.17 -12.95 11.18
CA GLU A 14 32.72 -12.43 12.49
C GLU A 14 31.21 -12.14 12.63
N ASP A 15 30.41 -12.24 11.56
CA ASP A 15 28.96 -11.99 11.64
C ASP A 15 28.15 -13.26 11.32
N GLY A 16 27.44 -13.78 12.32
CA GLY A 16 26.66 -15.02 12.30
C GLY A 16 25.40 -15.02 11.41
N GLY A 17 25.57 -14.95 10.09
CA GLY A 17 24.51 -15.19 9.09
C GLY A 17 24.88 -16.32 8.09
N PRO A 18 23.89 -16.93 7.40
CA PRO A 18 24.13 -18.08 6.52
C PRO A 18 24.95 -17.65 5.28
N ARG A 19 26.07 -18.35 5.07
CA ARG A 19 27.11 -18.06 4.07
C ARG A 19 26.65 -18.37 2.64
N PRO A 20 27.08 -17.61 1.61
CA PRO A 20 27.15 -18.16 0.26
C PRO A 20 28.31 -19.18 0.23
N GLY A 21 27.99 -20.41 -0.15
CA GLY A 21 28.88 -21.57 0.00
C GLY A 21 30.24 -21.38 -0.67
N ALA A 22 31.30 -21.47 0.15
CA ALA A 22 32.47 -22.25 -0.21
C ALA A 22 32.38 -23.55 0.59
N GLY A 23 32.09 -24.67 -0.06
CA GLY A 23 32.06 -26.00 0.55
C GLY A 23 33.47 -26.43 0.99
N ALA A 24 33.54 -27.42 1.88
CA ALA A 24 34.82 -27.98 2.31
C ALA A 24 35.70 -28.46 1.13
N GLU A 25 35.09 -28.87 0.01
CA GLU A 25 35.78 -29.22 -1.23
C GLU A 25 36.45 -28.03 -1.91
N GLU A 26 35.82 -26.85 -1.96
CA GLU A 26 36.42 -25.66 -2.61
C GLU A 26 37.59 -25.10 -1.77
N ILE A 27 37.49 -25.22 -0.45
CA ILE A 27 38.60 -24.91 0.47
C ILE A 27 39.73 -25.95 0.29
N ALA A 28 39.40 -27.23 0.17
CA ALA A 28 40.37 -28.28 -0.11
C ALA A 28 41.06 -28.09 -1.47
N ASP A 29 40.33 -27.70 -2.51
CA ASP A 29 40.86 -27.42 -3.85
C ASP A 29 41.77 -26.20 -3.86
N ILE A 30 41.43 -25.15 -3.10
CA ILE A 30 42.29 -23.95 -2.97
C ILE A 30 43.58 -24.29 -2.21
N LEU A 31 43.50 -25.09 -1.13
CA LEU A 31 44.68 -25.55 -0.38
C LEU A 31 45.52 -26.54 -1.21
N TRP A 32 44.88 -27.37 -2.02
CA TRP A 32 45.53 -28.27 -2.97
C TRP A 32 46.21 -27.49 -4.12
N LEU A 33 45.58 -26.45 -4.65
CA LEU A 33 46.18 -25.54 -5.63
C LEU A 33 47.33 -24.75 -5.02
N ALA A 34 47.21 -24.27 -3.78
CA ALA A 34 48.28 -23.58 -3.08
C ALA A 34 49.52 -24.46 -2.91
N THR A 35 49.32 -25.73 -2.54
CA THR A 35 50.42 -26.69 -2.40
C THR A 35 51.04 -27.13 -3.74
N ARG A 36 50.31 -27.03 -4.86
CA ARG A 36 50.79 -27.38 -6.20
C ARG A 36 51.44 -26.22 -6.96
N VAL A 37 51.00 -24.98 -6.71
CA VAL A 37 51.44 -23.78 -7.45
C VAL A 37 52.72 -23.17 -6.84
N ASP A 38 52.98 -23.35 -5.54
CA ASP A 38 54.19 -22.82 -4.87
C ASP A 38 55.44 -23.71 -4.99
N ALA A 39 55.40 -24.80 -5.77
CA ALA A 39 56.57 -25.63 -6.05
C ALA A 39 57.57 -24.97 -7.05
N ALA A 40 57.25 -23.79 -7.58
CA ALA A 40 57.97 -23.17 -8.69
C ALA A 40 58.56 -21.78 -8.37
N GLN A 41 59.09 -21.55 -7.16
CA GLN A 41 60.06 -20.48 -6.95
C GLN A 41 61.30 -20.93 -6.15
N PRO A 42 62.49 -20.42 -6.51
CA PRO A 42 63.77 -20.90 -5.99
C PRO A 42 64.11 -20.24 -4.64
N ARG A 43 64.56 -21.04 -3.68
CA ARG A 43 65.20 -20.59 -2.44
C ARG A 43 66.56 -19.92 -2.72
N PRO A 44 66.86 -18.81 -2.03
CA PRO A 44 68.23 -18.51 -1.57
C PRO A 44 68.24 -18.17 -0.05
N PRO A 45 69.41 -18.04 0.61
CA PRO A 45 69.96 -19.05 1.52
C PRO A 45 69.86 -18.68 3.01
N ALA A 46 70.12 -19.68 3.84
CA ALA A 46 70.21 -19.57 5.30
C ALA A 46 71.53 -18.94 5.79
N ALA A 47 71.43 -18.05 6.78
CA ALA A 47 72.42 -17.75 7.82
C ALA A 47 71.60 -17.21 9.02
N GLY A 48 71.52 -17.84 10.19
CA GLY A 48 72.61 -18.07 11.16
C GLY A 48 72.96 -16.72 11.79
N THR A 49 72.62 -16.36 13.04
CA THR A 49 72.94 -17.08 14.28
C THR A 49 72.10 -16.61 15.49
N ALA A 50 71.74 -17.61 16.30
CA ALA A 50 71.34 -17.65 17.71
C ALA A 50 71.72 -16.48 18.65
N THR A 51 70.82 -16.15 19.60
CA THR A 51 70.98 -16.54 21.02
C THR A 51 69.67 -16.38 21.81
N ALA A 52 69.24 -17.48 22.45
CA ALA A 52 68.25 -17.52 23.55
C ALA A 52 68.95 -17.15 24.89
N PRO A 53 68.30 -17.06 26.09
CA PRO A 53 67.20 -17.87 26.66
C PRO A 53 66.06 -16.97 27.24
N SER A 54 64.92 -17.40 27.81
CA SER A 54 64.59 -18.53 28.69
C SER A 54 63.05 -18.60 28.91
N GLU A 55 62.58 -19.82 29.13
CA GLU A 55 61.29 -20.30 29.68
C GLU A 55 61.10 -19.94 31.19
N PRO A 56 60.03 -20.37 31.92
CA PRO A 56 58.60 -20.00 31.88
C PRO A 56 58.03 -19.73 33.32
N LEU A 57 56.68 -19.78 33.48
CA LEU A 57 55.85 -19.95 34.71
C LEU A 57 55.25 -18.65 35.33
N PRO A 58 54.17 -18.74 36.15
CA PRO A 58 52.95 -19.54 36.07
C PRO A 58 51.65 -18.74 36.37
N GLU A 59 50.47 -19.35 36.12
CA GLU A 59 49.16 -18.95 36.70
C GLU A 59 49.18 -19.02 38.25
N PRO A 60 48.43 -18.20 39.02
CA PRO A 60 46.97 -18.42 39.22
C PRO A 60 46.10 -17.18 39.61
N GLU A 61 44.80 -17.47 39.79
CA GLU A 61 43.64 -16.66 40.22
C GLU A 61 43.78 -15.91 41.58
N LEU A 62 42.94 -14.88 41.80
CA LEU A 62 42.08 -14.72 43.00
C LEU A 62 41.10 -13.52 42.90
N ALA A 63 39.95 -13.68 43.58
CA ALA A 63 38.70 -12.91 43.57
C ALA A 63 38.72 -11.52 44.28
N GLY A 64 37.59 -10.76 44.13
CA GLY A 64 37.31 -9.36 44.58
C GLY A 64 37.30 -9.08 46.10
N PRO A 65 36.70 -7.97 46.65
CA PRO A 65 35.38 -7.39 46.26
C PRO A 65 35.11 -5.84 46.53
N VAL A 66 33.87 -5.41 46.20
CA VAL A 66 33.00 -4.25 46.63
C VAL A 66 33.33 -2.77 46.31
N GLY A 67 32.36 -2.08 45.69
CA GLY A 67 32.13 -0.63 45.75
C GLY A 67 30.96 -0.16 44.86
N GLU A 68 29.80 0.11 45.48
CA GLU A 68 28.53 0.59 44.89
C GLU A 68 28.67 1.88 44.07
N LEU A 69 27.84 2.06 43.01
CA LEU A 69 27.16 3.32 42.65
C LEU A 69 26.04 3.06 41.61
N SER A 70 24.81 3.12 42.11
CA SER A 70 23.53 3.55 41.50
C SER A 70 23.39 3.76 39.99
N GLY A 71 22.45 3.01 39.39
CA GLY A 71 21.28 3.53 38.69
C GLY A 71 21.46 4.28 37.35
N THR A 72 21.18 3.60 36.24
CA THR A 72 20.21 4.03 35.22
C THR A 72 19.80 2.83 34.38
N ALA A 73 18.50 2.52 34.40
CA ALA A 73 17.89 1.47 33.61
C ALA A 73 18.03 1.78 32.11
N ARG A 74 18.53 0.80 31.35
CA ARG A 74 18.55 0.83 29.88
C ARG A 74 17.21 0.33 29.36
N THR A 75 16.24 1.22 29.20
CA THR A 75 15.11 1.00 28.27
C THR A 75 15.47 1.60 26.92
N GLY A 76 15.69 0.75 25.92
CA GLY A 76 16.02 1.18 24.57
C GLY A 76 15.64 0.10 23.58
N ALA A 77 14.38 0.10 23.15
CA ALA A 77 13.91 -0.70 22.04
C ALA A 77 14.79 -0.44 20.81
N GLU A 78 15.26 -1.49 20.13
CA GLU A 78 16.03 -1.35 18.90
C GLU A 78 15.19 -0.61 17.83
N PRO A 79 15.73 0.44 17.18
CA PRO A 79 15.01 1.13 16.11
C PRO A 79 14.91 0.26 14.84
N ALA A 80 13.82 0.42 14.09
CA ALA A 80 13.62 -0.26 12.81
C ALA A 80 14.80 -0.05 11.85
N ALA A 81 15.26 -1.11 11.18
CA ALA A 81 16.40 -1.02 10.27
C ALA A 81 16.08 -0.09 9.07
N GLN A 82 16.75 1.07 9.04
CA GLN A 82 16.62 2.06 7.97
C GLN A 82 17.84 2.02 7.04
N PHE A 83 17.60 2.09 5.73
CA PHE A 83 18.64 2.06 4.71
C PHE A 83 18.74 3.39 3.96
N PHE A 84 19.97 3.90 3.86
CA PHE A 84 20.34 5.14 3.20
C PHE A 84 21.31 4.85 2.04
N PRO A 85 21.31 5.65 0.97
CA PRO A 85 22.36 5.57 -0.04
C PRO A 85 23.73 5.84 0.59
N ALA A 86 24.79 5.24 0.05
CA ALA A 86 26.15 5.54 0.51
C ALA A 86 26.57 6.93 -0.02
N PRO A 87 27.09 7.83 0.84
CA PRO A 87 27.55 9.14 0.40
C PRO A 87 28.75 8.99 -0.55
N GLY A 88 28.77 9.81 -1.60
CA GLY A 88 29.93 9.94 -2.49
C GLY A 88 31.16 10.45 -1.73
N PRO A 89 32.40 10.14 -2.17
CA PRO A 89 33.57 10.80 -1.64
C PRO A 89 33.48 12.28 -1.99
N GLY A 90 33.35 13.14 -0.97
CA GLY A 90 33.49 14.58 -1.15
C GLY A 90 34.85 14.91 -1.81
N PRO A 91 34.97 16.06 -2.50
CA PRO A 91 36.20 16.45 -3.14
C PRO A 91 37.33 16.45 -2.11
N ARG A 92 38.40 15.69 -2.37
CA ARG A 92 39.62 15.78 -1.57
C ARG A 92 40.12 17.22 -1.64
N PRO A 93 40.50 17.86 -0.52
CA PRO A 93 41.23 19.10 -0.60
C PRO A 93 42.49 18.83 -1.41
N GLY A 94 42.63 19.52 -2.55
CA GLY A 94 43.81 19.42 -3.39
C GLY A 94 45.06 19.82 -2.61
N PRO A 95 46.25 19.30 -2.97
CA PRO A 95 47.50 19.75 -2.38
C PRO A 95 47.63 21.26 -2.60
N ALA A 96 47.93 22.00 -1.53
CA ALA A 96 48.12 23.44 -1.58
C ALA A 96 49.19 23.78 -2.62
N ASP A 97 48.81 24.58 -3.63
CA ASP A 97 49.71 25.12 -4.64
C ASP A 97 50.36 26.40 -4.08
N PRO A 98 51.69 26.46 -3.91
CA PRO A 98 52.38 27.56 -3.23
C PRO A 98 52.68 28.69 -4.21
N ALA A 99 51.66 29.41 -4.69
CA ALA A 99 51.88 30.58 -5.54
C ALA A 99 50.68 31.54 -5.60
N ASN A 100 50.48 32.36 -4.55
CA ASN A 100 50.17 33.79 -4.78
C ASN A 100 50.33 34.62 -3.48
N PRO A 101 51.21 35.64 -3.46
CA PRO A 101 51.35 36.61 -2.37
C PRO A 101 50.50 37.89 -2.62
N ALA A 102 50.20 38.62 -1.53
CA ALA A 102 49.49 39.90 -1.43
C ALA A 102 47.95 39.80 -1.52
N ASP A 103 47.14 40.42 -0.65
CA ASP A 103 47.30 41.70 0.07
C ASP A 103 46.29 41.76 1.26
N PRO A 104 46.21 42.83 2.08
CA PRO A 104 46.75 42.88 3.44
C PRO A 104 45.67 42.96 4.54
N ALA A 105 46.14 42.83 5.78
CA ALA A 105 45.38 42.88 7.02
C ALA A 105 44.44 44.10 7.17
N ASP A 106 43.23 43.85 7.66
CA ASP A 106 42.38 44.83 8.35
C ASP A 106 42.51 44.61 9.88
N PRO A 107 43.23 45.47 10.62
CA PRO A 107 43.50 45.29 12.04
C PRO A 107 42.50 46.07 12.91
N LEU A 108 41.20 45.88 12.73
CA LEU A 108 40.19 46.44 13.63
C LEU A 108 38.99 45.52 13.84
N ARG A 109 39.15 44.49 14.68
CA ARG A 109 38.10 44.10 15.63
C ARG A 109 38.71 43.40 16.84
N ARG A 110 38.70 44.17 17.95
CA ARG A 110 39.13 43.80 19.29
C ARG A 110 38.26 42.69 19.88
N GLU A 111 38.94 41.90 20.70
CA GLU A 111 38.44 40.99 21.73
C GLU A 111 37.14 41.47 22.39
N GLY A 112 36.18 40.55 22.48
CA GLY A 112 34.95 40.72 23.22
C GLY A 112 34.00 39.56 22.97
N GLU A 113 33.86 38.70 23.99
CA GLU A 113 32.80 37.72 24.19
C GLU A 113 32.87 36.41 23.40
N THR A 114 33.30 35.36 24.10
CA THR A 114 32.93 33.96 23.86
C THR A 114 31.40 33.77 23.89
N PRO A 115 30.75 33.30 22.81
CA PRO A 115 29.47 32.60 22.91
C PRO A 115 29.75 31.10 22.98
N GLY A 116 29.15 30.47 23.98
CA GLY A 116 29.48 29.11 24.41
C GLY A 116 29.35 28.02 23.35
N ASP A 117 30.08 26.95 23.62
CA ASP A 117 29.90 25.62 23.04
C ASP A 117 28.42 25.22 23.09
N ALA A 118 27.71 25.46 22.00
CA ALA A 118 26.56 24.65 21.66
C ALA A 118 27.10 23.29 21.18
N PRO A 119 26.79 22.17 21.84
CA PRO A 119 27.18 20.87 21.33
C PRO A 119 26.54 20.70 19.94
N ALA A 120 27.37 20.44 18.93
CA ALA A 120 26.87 20.05 17.61
C ALA A 120 25.89 18.88 17.79
N PRO A 121 24.73 18.89 17.12
CA PRO A 121 23.75 17.81 17.25
C PRO A 121 24.40 16.46 16.91
N PRO A 122 24.01 15.36 17.58
CA PRO A 122 24.64 14.05 17.38
C PRO A 122 24.44 13.58 15.93
N ARG A 123 25.55 13.48 15.17
CA ARG A 123 25.54 13.01 13.78
C ARG A 123 25.18 11.52 13.73
N ARG A 124 24.20 11.17 12.90
CA ARG A 124 23.74 9.78 12.75
C ARG A 124 24.82 8.92 12.07
N ARG A 125 25.17 7.78 12.66
CA ARG A 125 26.17 6.84 12.13
C ARG A 125 25.53 5.50 11.79
N GLY A 126 26.04 4.84 10.75
CA GLY A 126 25.55 3.54 10.31
C GLY A 126 26.64 2.62 9.76
N THR A 127 26.24 1.38 9.47
CA THR A 127 27.12 0.31 8.98
C THR A 127 26.88 0.08 7.49
N PRO A 128 27.91 0.05 6.64
CA PRO A 128 27.75 -0.23 5.23
C PRO A 128 27.24 -1.66 5.01
N LEU A 129 26.21 -1.82 4.18
CA LEU A 129 25.64 -3.10 3.76
C LEU A 129 25.67 -3.21 2.24
N ARG A 130 25.93 -4.40 1.72
CA ARG A 130 25.80 -4.73 0.30
C ARG A 130 24.40 -5.26 0.04
N LEU A 131 23.69 -4.64 -0.90
CA LEU A 131 22.31 -4.93 -1.26
C LEU A 131 22.20 -5.34 -2.73
N PRO A 132 21.29 -6.26 -3.08
CA PRO A 132 21.13 -6.70 -4.46
C PRO A 132 20.64 -5.56 -5.35
N ARG A 133 21.30 -5.38 -6.49
CA ARG A 133 20.92 -4.43 -7.54
C ARG A 133 19.85 -5.06 -8.43
N ALA A 134 18.81 -4.30 -8.74
CA ALA A 134 17.75 -4.77 -9.61
C ALA A 134 18.17 -4.70 -11.09
N ALA A 135 17.81 -5.71 -11.88
CA ALA A 135 18.19 -5.78 -13.31
C ALA A 135 17.54 -4.66 -14.14
N SER A 136 18.33 -4.05 -15.03
CA SER A 136 17.93 -3.00 -15.96
C SER A 136 17.27 -3.55 -17.23
N LEU A 137 17.81 -4.65 -17.78
CA LEU A 137 17.23 -5.40 -18.89
C LEU A 137 16.02 -6.21 -18.43
N ASP A 138 14.94 -6.15 -19.20
CA ASP A 138 13.70 -6.87 -18.90
C ASP A 138 13.75 -8.35 -19.33
N ASP A 139 14.31 -8.65 -20.51
CA ASP A 139 14.49 -10.04 -20.99
C ASP A 139 15.87 -10.26 -21.65
N PRO A 140 16.91 -10.59 -20.86
CA PRO A 140 18.24 -10.85 -21.40
C PRO A 140 18.29 -12.10 -22.29
N LEU A 141 17.41 -13.08 -22.07
CA LEU A 141 17.36 -14.32 -22.86
C LEU A 141 16.81 -14.07 -24.27
N ALA A 142 15.77 -13.25 -24.42
CA ALA A 142 15.29 -12.82 -25.74
C ALA A 142 16.37 -12.04 -26.50
N LEU A 143 17.16 -11.20 -25.80
CA LEU A 143 18.29 -10.51 -26.41
C LEU A 143 19.36 -11.51 -26.89
N MET A 144 19.72 -12.51 -26.09
CA MET A 144 20.63 -13.59 -26.51
C MET A 144 20.09 -14.36 -27.73
N ARG A 145 18.79 -14.68 -27.75
CA ARG A 145 18.16 -15.38 -28.89
C ARG A 145 18.20 -14.55 -30.17
N SER A 146 18.11 -13.22 -30.07
CA SER A 146 18.18 -12.31 -31.23
C SER A 146 19.54 -12.33 -31.94
N LEU A 147 20.62 -12.72 -31.24
CA LEU A 147 21.99 -12.80 -31.74
C LEU A 147 22.27 -14.11 -32.50
N ARG A 148 21.43 -15.15 -32.36
CA ARG A 148 21.62 -16.47 -32.99
C ARG A 148 21.93 -16.44 -34.50
N PRO A 149 21.33 -15.57 -35.34
CA PRO A 149 21.58 -15.59 -36.79
C PRO A 149 23.04 -15.31 -37.20
N VAL A 150 23.84 -14.65 -36.35
CA VAL A 150 25.28 -14.43 -36.59
C VAL A 150 26.18 -15.43 -35.84
N GLY A 151 25.61 -16.30 -34.99
CA GLY A 151 26.31 -17.35 -34.24
C GLY A 151 26.72 -18.57 -35.05
N ARG A 152 27.03 -18.39 -36.34
CA ARG A 152 27.57 -19.46 -37.20
C ARG A 152 28.94 -19.88 -36.67
N ARG A 153 29.26 -21.16 -36.76
CA ARG A 153 30.63 -21.66 -36.52
C ARG A 153 31.29 -21.93 -37.86
N ASN A 154 32.53 -21.51 -38.00
CA ASN A 154 33.31 -21.83 -39.19
C ASN A 154 34.23 -23.00 -38.87
N ILE A 155 34.20 -24.01 -39.73
CA ILE A 155 35.11 -25.16 -39.67
C ILE A 155 36.47 -24.66 -40.17
N GLY A 156 37.53 -24.79 -39.35
CA GLY A 156 38.89 -24.33 -39.70
C GLY A 156 39.37 -23.08 -38.96
N GLY A 157 39.07 -22.97 -37.66
CA GLY A 157 39.74 -21.99 -36.79
C GLY A 157 41.23 -22.30 -36.57
N PRO A 158 42.02 -21.35 -36.06
CA PRO A 158 43.38 -21.64 -35.64
C PRO A 158 43.36 -22.63 -34.46
N GLY A 159 43.93 -23.82 -34.66
CA GLY A 159 44.02 -24.89 -33.66
C GLY A 159 43.36 -26.19 -34.13
N GLU A 160 43.72 -27.28 -33.45
CA GLU A 160 43.10 -28.59 -33.61
C GLU A 160 42.39 -28.96 -32.32
N GLU A 161 41.16 -29.47 -32.41
CA GLU A 161 40.40 -30.00 -31.27
C GLU A 161 40.33 -31.52 -31.36
N LEU A 162 40.29 -32.19 -30.20
CA LEU A 162 40.16 -33.64 -30.13
C LEU A 162 38.74 -34.04 -30.55
N ASP A 163 38.61 -34.88 -31.57
CA ASP A 163 37.34 -35.54 -31.86
C ASP A 163 37.19 -36.72 -30.89
N GLU A 164 36.51 -36.47 -29.77
CA GLU A 164 36.35 -37.45 -28.69
C GLU A 164 35.75 -38.77 -29.19
N GLN A 165 34.72 -38.68 -30.04
CA GLN A 165 34.02 -39.84 -30.58
C GLN A 165 34.93 -40.66 -31.50
N LEU A 166 35.59 -40.02 -32.47
CA LEU A 166 36.49 -40.72 -33.40
C LEU A 166 37.77 -41.22 -32.70
N THR A 167 38.22 -40.49 -31.67
CA THR A 167 39.32 -40.91 -30.78
C THR A 167 38.94 -42.19 -30.05
N VAL A 168 37.74 -42.27 -29.46
CA VAL A 168 37.25 -43.47 -28.78
C VAL A 168 37.13 -44.62 -29.77
N GLU A 169 36.49 -44.41 -30.92
CA GLU A 169 36.31 -45.45 -31.95
C GLU A 169 37.65 -45.99 -32.46
N ARG A 170 38.60 -45.12 -32.82
CA ARG A 170 39.94 -45.56 -33.27
C ARG A 170 40.76 -46.18 -32.15
N SER A 171 40.60 -45.72 -30.92
CA SER A 171 41.31 -46.27 -29.76
C SER A 171 40.83 -47.67 -29.41
N ILE A 172 39.52 -47.92 -29.55
CA ILE A 172 38.92 -49.24 -29.40
C ILE A 172 39.36 -50.16 -30.53
N GLU A 173 39.26 -49.72 -31.79
CA GLU A 173 39.62 -50.53 -32.96
C GLU A 173 41.10 -50.96 -32.94
N ARG A 174 41.99 -50.07 -32.51
CA ARG A 174 43.44 -50.32 -32.48
C ARG A 174 43.96 -50.82 -31.14
N MET A 175 43.09 -50.90 -30.13
CA MET A 175 43.43 -51.27 -28.74
C MET A 175 44.58 -50.42 -28.14
N VAL A 176 44.78 -49.20 -28.63
CA VAL A 176 45.79 -48.22 -28.19
C VAL A 176 45.20 -46.83 -28.30
N LEU A 177 45.33 -46.00 -27.25
CA LEU A 177 44.81 -44.62 -27.22
C LEU A 177 45.39 -43.80 -28.38
N THR A 178 44.57 -43.52 -29.39
CA THR A 178 44.96 -42.83 -30.61
C THR A 178 44.12 -41.56 -30.75
N PRO A 179 44.61 -40.39 -30.30
CA PRO A 179 43.87 -39.14 -30.42
C PRO A 179 43.66 -38.76 -31.88
N VAL A 180 42.40 -38.53 -32.25
CA VAL A 180 42.05 -38.02 -33.57
C VAL A 180 41.74 -36.54 -33.42
N LEU A 181 42.52 -35.73 -34.12
CA LEU A 181 42.37 -34.29 -34.14
C LEU A 181 41.56 -33.85 -35.35
N ARG A 182 40.69 -32.87 -35.16
CA ARG A 182 39.96 -32.18 -36.24
C ARG A 182 40.19 -30.67 -36.16
N PRO A 183 40.06 -29.92 -37.26
CA PRO A 183 40.18 -28.47 -37.21
C PRO A 183 39.20 -27.87 -36.20
N ALA A 184 39.68 -27.05 -35.28
CA ALA A 184 38.85 -26.48 -34.22
C ALA A 184 37.74 -25.61 -34.83
N GLU A 185 36.51 -25.76 -34.32
CA GLU A 185 35.42 -24.86 -34.72
C GLU A 185 35.66 -23.48 -34.10
N SER A 186 35.84 -22.46 -34.92
CA SER A 186 35.97 -21.08 -34.42
C SER A 186 34.75 -20.24 -34.77
N ARG A 187 34.44 -19.31 -33.86
CA ARG A 187 33.48 -18.24 -34.12
C ARG A 187 34.12 -17.26 -35.10
N TRP A 188 33.35 -16.79 -36.08
CA TRP A 188 33.89 -16.05 -37.22
C TRP A 188 33.87 -14.51 -37.05
N LEU A 189 33.11 -13.99 -36.07
CA LEU A 189 32.83 -12.57 -35.90
C LEU A 189 33.26 -12.05 -34.51
N ASP A 190 33.96 -10.92 -34.50
CA ASP A 190 34.27 -10.16 -33.28
C ASP A 190 33.26 -9.03 -33.09
N VAL A 191 33.06 -8.58 -31.84
CA VAL A 191 32.29 -7.37 -31.56
C VAL A 191 33.12 -6.36 -30.77
N ALA A 192 33.14 -5.12 -31.25
CA ALA A 192 33.62 -3.96 -30.51
C ALA A 192 32.40 -3.15 -30.04
N LEU A 193 32.11 -3.23 -28.75
CA LEU A 193 31.10 -2.42 -28.08
C LEU A 193 31.73 -1.08 -27.68
N VAL A 194 31.33 -0.01 -28.36
CA VAL A 194 31.84 1.35 -28.14
C VAL A 194 30.78 2.14 -27.36
N VAL A 195 31.07 2.50 -26.12
CA VAL A 195 30.12 3.17 -25.21
C VAL A 195 30.42 4.66 -25.15
N ASP A 196 29.45 5.50 -25.48
CA ASP A 196 29.55 6.96 -25.32
C ASP A 196 29.72 7.34 -23.85
N THR A 197 30.62 8.29 -23.55
CA THR A 197 30.89 8.76 -22.18
C THR A 197 30.28 10.12 -21.87
N HIS A 198 29.36 10.61 -22.69
CA HIS A 198 28.60 11.83 -22.38
C HIS A 198 27.87 11.70 -21.02
N HIS A 199 27.70 12.79 -20.28
CA HIS A 199 27.12 12.76 -18.92
C HIS A 199 25.69 12.17 -18.86
N SER A 200 24.92 12.28 -19.94
CA SER A 200 23.60 11.64 -20.06
C SER A 200 23.67 10.10 -20.07
N MET A 201 24.83 9.53 -20.42
CA MET A 201 25.08 8.09 -20.40
C MET A 201 25.22 7.52 -18.98
N LEU A 202 25.33 8.36 -17.94
CA LEU A 202 25.40 7.92 -16.54
C LEU A 202 24.16 7.15 -16.10
N LEU A 203 22.97 7.53 -16.58
CA LEU A 203 21.70 6.86 -16.27
C LEU A 203 21.63 5.41 -16.81
N TRP A 204 22.52 5.08 -17.73
CA TRP A 204 22.49 3.82 -18.48
C TRP A 204 23.67 2.91 -18.12
N SER A 205 24.46 3.24 -17.10
CA SER A 205 25.64 2.47 -16.70
C SER A 205 25.33 0.99 -16.47
N ASP A 206 24.20 0.71 -15.82
CA ASP A 206 23.79 -0.64 -15.43
C ASP A 206 23.34 -1.42 -16.67
N LEU A 207 22.60 -0.75 -17.54
CA LEU A 207 22.19 -1.29 -18.83
C LEU A 207 23.39 -1.60 -19.72
N VAL A 208 24.41 -0.74 -19.75
CA VAL A 208 25.66 -0.94 -20.50
C VAL A 208 26.36 -2.22 -20.03
N GLU A 209 26.52 -2.39 -18.71
CA GLU A 209 27.16 -3.58 -18.14
C GLU A 209 26.35 -4.85 -18.38
N GLU A 210 25.02 -4.77 -18.30
CA GLU A 210 24.14 -5.90 -18.59
C GLU A 210 24.17 -6.30 -20.07
N VAL A 211 24.16 -5.33 -21.00
CA VAL A 211 24.30 -5.59 -22.45
C VAL A 211 25.67 -6.18 -22.75
N ARG A 212 26.75 -5.66 -22.16
CA ARG A 212 28.09 -6.26 -22.24
C ARG A 212 28.06 -7.71 -21.76
N GLY A 213 27.44 -7.96 -20.61
CA GLY A 213 27.25 -9.29 -20.04
C GLY A 213 26.48 -10.23 -20.96
N VAL A 214 25.41 -9.76 -21.62
CA VAL A 214 24.63 -10.53 -22.58
C VAL A 214 25.45 -10.86 -23.83
N LEU A 215 26.18 -9.90 -24.39
CA LEU A 215 27.03 -10.15 -25.56
C LEU A 215 28.11 -11.19 -25.25
N THR A 216 28.74 -11.12 -24.08
CA THR A 216 29.73 -12.11 -23.61
C THR A 216 29.10 -13.48 -23.36
N ARG A 217 28.02 -13.56 -22.57
CA ARG A 217 27.35 -14.82 -22.23
C ARG A 217 26.63 -15.48 -23.40
N SER A 218 26.30 -14.73 -24.45
CA SER A 218 25.65 -15.28 -25.66
C SER A 218 26.51 -16.35 -26.33
N GLY A 219 27.84 -16.28 -26.17
CA GLY A 219 28.77 -17.20 -26.83
C GLY A 219 28.65 -17.16 -28.35
N VAL A 220 28.19 -16.05 -28.93
CA VAL A 220 28.03 -15.85 -30.38
C VAL A 220 29.31 -15.31 -31.02
N PHE A 221 29.99 -14.39 -30.34
CA PHE A 221 31.17 -13.71 -30.84
C PHE A 221 32.45 -14.42 -30.41
N ARG A 222 33.50 -14.34 -31.24
CA ARG A 222 34.83 -14.86 -30.92
C ARG A 222 35.50 -14.04 -29.83
N ASP A 223 35.34 -12.72 -29.90
CA ASP A 223 35.87 -11.76 -28.94
C ASP A 223 34.87 -10.62 -28.73
N VAL A 224 34.69 -10.19 -27.49
CA VAL A 224 33.79 -9.10 -27.08
C VAL A 224 34.64 -8.04 -26.38
N ARG A 225 34.97 -6.96 -27.08
CA ARG A 225 35.79 -5.86 -26.55
C ARG A 225 34.95 -4.63 -26.28
N THR A 226 35.11 -4.05 -25.10
CA THR A 226 34.43 -2.80 -24.73
C THR A 226 35.42 -1.62 -24.84
N TRP A 227 34.95 -0.54 -25.44
CA TRP A 227 35.67 0.72 -25.62
C TRP A 227 34.79 1.86 -25.15
N GLN A 228 35.40 2.94 -24.65
CA GLN A 228 34.71 4.18 -24.30
C GLN A 228 34.97 5.23 -25.37
N LEU A 229 33.93 5.91 -25.85
CA LEU A 229 34.01 6.99 -26.82
C LEU A 229 33.92 8.32 -26.08
N THR A 230 35.05 9.02 -26.01
CA THR A 230 35.18 10.35 -25.40
C THR A 230 35.15 11.43 -26.48
N GLY A 231 34.97 12.70 -26.07
CA GLY A 231 34.98 13.83 -27.02
C GLY A 231 33.71 13.97 -27.85
N THR A 232 32.57 13.48 -27.35
CA THR A 232 31.24 13.60 -27.98
C THR A 232 30.51 14.90 -27.62
N GLY A 233 31.06 15.71 -26.72
CA GLY A 233 30.56 17.05 -26.39
C GLY A 233 30.79 18.07 -27.53
N PRO A 234 30.16 19.25 -27.46
CA PRO A 234 30.32 20.29 -28.48
C PRO A 234 31.78 20.69 -28.69
N GLY A 235 32.27 20.69 -29.93
CA GLY A 235 33.65 21.02 -30.30
C GLY A 235 34.70 19.96 -29.91
N GLY A 236 34.27 18.78 -29.41
CA GLY A 236 35.15 17.69 -29.01
C GLY A 236 35.71 16.89 -30.18
N THR A 237 36.93 16.38 -30.03
CA THR A 237 37.49 15.40 -30.99
C THR A 237 37.22 13.98 -30.47
N PRO A 238 36.55 13.11 -31.25
CA PRO A 238 36.19 11.79 -30.77
C PRO A 238 37.42 10.90 -30.62
N MET A 239 37.59 10.30 -29.44
CA MET A 239 38.68 9.36 -29.12
C MET A 239 38.13 8.08 -28.48
N VAL A 240 38.92 7.00 -28.51
CA VAL A 240 38.54 5.73 -27.85
C VAL A 240 39.50 5.38 -26.72
N THR A 241 38.97 4.86 -25.61
CA THR A 241 39.77 4.34 -24.48
C THR A 241 39.32 2.92 -24.12
N ARG A 242 40.17 2.14 -23.41
CA ARG A 242 39.79 0.82 -22.88
C ARG A 242 39.27 0.89 -21.42
N GLY A 243 39.11 2.10 -20.88
CA GLY A 243 38.67 2.38 -19.52
C GLY A 243 39.00 3.80 -19.08
N ARG A 244 38.37 4.27 -17.99
CA ARG A 244 38.42 5.66 -17.50
C ARG A 244 39.83 6.20 -17.21
N ALA A 245 40.80 5.33 -16.88
CA ALA A 245 42.17 5.69 -16.53
C ALA A 245 43.21 5.35 -17.62
N THR A 246 42.78 5.01 -18.85
CA THR A 246 43.69 4.63 -19.94
C THR A 246 43.88 5.76 -20.93
N ALA A 247 45.11 5.90 -21.45
CA ALA A 247 45.43 6.92 -22.44
C ALA A 247 44.51 6.82 -23.68
N PRO A 248 43.99 7.96 -24.19
CA PRO A 248 43.21 7.99 -25.42
C PRO A 248 43.97 7.40 -26.61
N ARG A 249 43.27 6.55 -27.37
CA ARG A 249 43.79 5.86 -28.55
C ARG A 249 43.10 6.34 -29.81
N ASN A 250 43.73 6.09 -30.94
CA ASN A 250 43.17 6.44 -32.24
C ASN A 250 41.94 5.54 -32.52
N PRO A 251 40.75 6.12 -32.75
CA PRO A 251 39.54 5.35 -33.10
C PRO A 251 39.69 4.42 -34.31
N MET A 252 40.64 4.70 -35.22
CA MET A 252 40.91 3.85 -36.38
C MET A 252 41.49 2.47 -36.02
N GLU A 253 42.01 2.26 -34.82
CA GLU A 253 42.43 0.93 -34.34
C GLU A 253 41.28 -0.10 -34.33
N LEU A 254 40.03 0.37 -34.28
CA LEU A 254 38.86 -0.50 -34.29
C LEU A 254 38.50 -0.98 -35.70
N ALA A 255 38.96 -0.29 -36.75
CA ALA A 255 38.67 -0.67 -38.12
C ALA A 255 39.41 -1.96 -38.48
N ASP A 256 38.67 -3.05 -38.75
CA ASP A 256 39.24 -4.30 -39.25
C ASP A 256 39.10 -4.38 -40.78
N PRO A 257 40.18 -4.29 -41.57
CA PRO A 257 40.14 -4.43 -43.02
C PRO A 257 39.65 -5.81 -43.48
N ALA A 258 39.74 -6.85 -42.63
CA ALA A 258 39.25 -8.19 -42.95
C ALA A 258 37.72 -8.30 -42.87
N GLY A 259 37.02 -7.27 -42.37
CA GLY A 259 35.57 -7.23 -42.27
C GLY A 259 34.99 -8.26 -41.29
N ARG A 260 35.78 -8.73 -40.32
CA ARG A 260 35.37 -9.76 -39.34
C ARG A 260 34.99 -9.16 -37.99
N ARG A 261 34.72 -7.85 -37.95
CA ARG A 261 34.31 -7.12 -36.75
C ARG A 261 33.01 -6.36 -36.96
N LEU A 262 32.09 -6.53 -36.01
CA LEU A 262 30.91 -5.70 -35.84
C LEU A 262 31.22 -4.61 -34.81
N ILE A 263 31.04 -3.34 -35.20
CA ILE A 263 31.17 -2.19 -34.30
C ILE A 263 29.76 -1.76 -33.88
N LEU A 264 29.49 -1.85 -32.57
CA LEU A 264 28.21 -1.42 -31.98
C LEU A 264 28.48 -0.20 -31.11
N VAL A 265 28.00 0.97 -31.54
CA VAL A 265 28.13 2.21 -30.76
C VAL A 265 26.89 2.37 -29.88
N LEU A 266 27.06 2.26 -28.57
CA LEU A 266 26.02 2.38 -27.57
C LEU A 266 25.97 3.83 -27.07
N SER A 267 24.89 4.54 -27.36
CA SER A 267 24.72 5.97 -27.02
C SER A 267 23.23 6.33 -26.94
N ASP A 268 22.87 7.40 -26.25
CA ASP A 268 21.55 8.04 -26.36
C ASP A 268 21.48 9.07 -27.49
N THR A 269 22.60 9.34 -28.15
CA THR A 269 22.79 10.32 -29.23
C THR A 269 22.44 11.76 -28.83
N VAL A 270 22.38 12.08 -27.54
CA VAL A 270 22.01 13.42 -27.04
C VAL A 270 23.17 14.41 -27.14
N ALA A 271 24.41 13.93 -27.08
CA ALA A 271 25.59 14.80 -27.11
C ALA A 271 25.68 15.62 -28.42
N GLY A 272 25.98 16.91 -28.31
CA GLY A 272 26.02 17.83 -29.46
C GLY A 272 26.99 17.41 -30.57
N GLY A 273 28.09 16.73 -30.23
CA GLY A 273 29.10 16.24 -31.17
C GLY A 273 28.56 15.23 -32.20
N TRP A 274 27.39 14.60 -31.97
CA TRP A 274 26.70 13.78 -32.97
C TRP A 274 26.27 14.57 -34.22
N ARG A 275 26.09 15.89 -34.11
CA ARG A 275 25.84 16.78 -35.26
C ARG A 275 27.12 17.17 -36.00
N GLU A 276 28.27 17.05 -35.36
CA GLU A 276 29.51 17.63 -35.85
C GLU A 276 30.24 16.72 -36.85
N ALA A 277 31.02 17.36 -37.73
CA ALA A 277 31.77 16.67 -38.78
C ALA A 277 32.77 15.61 -38.26
N PRO A 278 33.48 15.79 -37.13
CA PRO A 278 34.45 14.81 -36.65
C PRO A 278 33.83 13.43 -36.35
N LEU A 279 32.72 13.39 -35.61
CA LEU A 279 32.07 12.13 -35.24
C LEU A 279 31.38 11.46 -36.44
N ARG A 280 30.77 12.25 -37.33
CA ARG A 280 30.20 11.74 -38.60
C ARG A 280 31.27 11.19 -39.53
N GLY A 281 32.43 11.86 -39.59
CA GLY A 281 33.61 11.41 -40.32
C GLY A 281 34.14 10.08 -39.80
N LEU A 282 34.23 9.93 -38.48
CA LEU A 282 34.62 8.68 -37.81
C LEU A 282 33.66 7.52 -38.17
N LEU A 283 32.34 7.72 -38.04
CA LEU A 283 31.35 6.70 -38.41
C LEU A 283 31.44 6.33 -39.89
N ARG A 284 31.71 7.30 -40.77
CA ARG A 284 31.90 7.06 -42.21
C ARG A 284 33.12 6.17 -42.46
N GLN A 285 34.24 6.45 -41.80
CA GLN A 285 35.46 5.67 -41.92
C GLN A 285 35.28 4.22 -41.42
N TRP A 286 34.66 4.04 -40.24
CA TRP A 286 34.35 2.71 -39.72
C TRP A 286 33.41 1.92 -40.66
N SER A 287 32.38 2.58 -41.21
CA SER A 287 31.39 1.96 -42.11
C SER A 287 31.97 1.47 -43.44
N THR A 288 33.18 1.92 -43.79
CA THR A 288 33.86 1.56 -45.04
C THR A 288 34.45 0.15 -44.96
N HIS A 289 34.92 -0.25 -43.78
CA HIS A 289 35.63 -1.51 -43.57
C HIS A 289 34.82 -2.52 -42.74
N ASN A 290 33.89 -2.05 -41.90
CA ASN A 290 33.20 -2.88 -40.92
C ASN A 290 31.68 -2.72 -41.01
N ALA A 291 30.97 -3.71 -40.50
CA ALA A 291 29.57 -3.53 -40.13
C ALA A 291 29.53 -2.63 -38.88
N VAL A 292 28.84 -1.50 -38.99
CA VAL A 292 28.68 -0.49 -37.94
C VAL A 292 27.20 -0.24 -37.72
N ALA A 293 26.79 -0.19 -36.45
CA ALA A 293 25.45 0.24 -36.05
C ALA A 293 25.50 1.05 -34.76
N VAL A 294 24.56 1.98 -34.60
CA VAL A 294 24.32 2.67 -33.33
C VAL A 294 23.21 1.92 -32.59
N LEU A 295 23.54 1.40 -31.41
CA LEU A 295 22.58 0.93 -30.43
C LEU A 295 22.12 2.15 -29.63
N ASN A 296 20.91 2.63 -29.93
CA ASN A 296 20.37 3.75 -29.19
C ASN A 296 19.71 3.24 -27.90
N VAL A 297 20.17 3.72 -26.75
CA VAL A 297 19.62 3.35 -25.44
C VAL A 297 18.24 3.96 -25.22
N LEU A 298 17.92 5.04 -25.94
CA LEU A 298 16.59 5.63 -25.92
C LEU A 298 15.59 4.76 -26.68
N PRO A 299 14.33 4.71 -26.21
CA PRO A 299 13.22 4.13 -26.95
C PRO A 299 13.05 4.80 -28.32
N GLU A 300 12.60 4.05 -29.33
CA GLU A 300 12.50 4.56 -30.71
C GLU A 300 11.63 5.84 -30.81
N ARG A 301 10.60 5.95 -29.94
CA ARG A 301 9.73 7.14 -29.85
C ARG A 301 10.44 8.41 -29.39
N LEU A 302 11.54 8.29 -28.64
CA LEU A 302 12.30 9.41 -28.08
C LEU A 302 13.54 9.78 -28.91
N TRP A 303 13.80 9.09 -30.03
CA TRP A 303 14.97 9.41 -30.88
C TRP A 303 14.91 10.82 -31.48
N THR A 304 13.75 11.47 -31.49
CA THR A 304 13.62 12.88 -31.87
C THR A 304 14.20 13.85 -30.83
N ARG A 305 14.45 13.39 -29.59
CA ARG A 305 15.10 14.17 -28.53
C ARG A 305 16.63 14.09 -28.59
N GLY A 306 17.18 13.17 -29.38
CA GLY A 306 18.62 13.10 -29.62
C GLY A 306 19.12 14.27 -30.47
N ALA A 307 20.42 14.53 -30.44
CA ALA A 307 21.06 15.51 -31.29
C ALA A 307 20.94 15.16 -32.78
N VAL A 308 20.75 13.89 -33.13
CA VAL A 308 20.57 13.45 -34.52
C VAL A 308 19.29 12.65 -34.69
N ARG A 309 18.59 12.86 -35.82
CA ARG A 309 17.32 12.21 -36.12
C ARG A 309 17.49 11.07 -37.13
N PRO A 310 17.28 9.80 -36.74
CA PRO A 310 17.31 8.69 -37.68
C PRO A 310 16.13 8.74 -38.66
N VAL A 311 16.36 8.39 -39.92
CA VAL A 311 15.34 8.32 -40.98
C VAL A 311 15.18 6.88 -41.50
N PRO A 312 13.97 6.44 -41.89
CA PRO A 312 13.75 5.04 -42.25
C PRO A 312 14.26 4.71 -43.67
N PHE A 313 15.05 3.65 -43.76
CA PHE A 313 15.55 3.04 -45.00
C PHE A 313 15.16 1.56 -45.07
N ALA A 314 14.90 1.06 -46.28
CA ALA A 314 14.99 -0.36 -46.55
C ALA A 314 16.46 -0.67 -46.90
N VAL A 315 17.08 -1.58 -46.16
CA VAL A 315 18.48 -1.98 -46.34
C VAL A 315 18.62 -3.49 -46.57
N ARG A 316 19.69 -3.87 -47.26
CA ARG A 316 20.01 -5.26 -47.57
C ARG A 316 21.52 -5.46 -47.69
N ALA A 317 22.01 -6.55 -47.14
CA ALA A 317 23.40 -6.99 -47.30
C ALA A 317 23.43 -8.40 -47.89
N ASP A 318 24.27 -8.59 -48.91
CA ASP A 318 24.35 -9.83 -49.67
C ASP A 318 25.51 -10.74 -49.20
N ARG A 319 26.31 -10.28 -48.22
CA ARG A 319 27.41 -11.03 -47.61
C ARG A 319 27.40 -10.88 -46.09
N PRO A 320 27.75 -11.92 -45.31
CA PRO A 320 27.89 -11.82 -43.87
C PRO A 320 28.94 -10.77 -43.47
N ALA A 321 28.62 -9.96 -42.46
CA ALA A 321 29.43 -8.83 -41.96
C ALA A 321 29.91 -7.85 -43.03
N ALA A 322 29.19 -7.73 -44.16
CA ALA A 322 29.51 -6.74 -45.17
C ALA A 322 29.57 -5.34 -44.56
N ALA A 323 30.57 -4.55 -44.96
CA ALA A 323 30.75 -3.19 -44.49
C ALA A 323 29.48 -2.36 -44.72
N THR A 324 29.03 -1.59 -43.74
CA THR A 324 27.73 -0.89 -43.80
C THR A 324 27.62 0.01 -45.04
N ARG A 325 28.75 0.61 -45.49
CA ARG A 325 28.79 1.43 -46.71
C ARG A 325 28.39 0.65 -47.97
N SER A 326 28.66 -0.64 -48.00
CA SER A 326 28.38 -1.55 -49.14
C SER A 326 26.95 -2.10 -49.15
N TRP A 327 26.14 -1.83 -48.13
CA TRP A 327 24.75 -2.28 -48.09
C TRP A 327 23.92 -1.57 -49.16
N GLN A 328 23.05 -2.32 -49.81
CA GLN A 328 22.03 -1.76 -50.68
C GLN A 328 20.98 -1.06 -49.83
N ARG A 329 20.52 0.11 -50.28
CA ARG A 329 19.63 0.97 -49.50
C ARG A 329 18.63 1.70 -50.38
N VAL A 330 17.39 1.80 -49.91
CA VAL A 330 16.30 2.55 -50.53
C VAL A 330 15.65 3.44 -49.47
N PRO A 331 15.62 4.78 -49.65
CA PRO A 331 14.95 5.68 -48.71
C PRO A 331 13.44 5.47 -48.75
N LEU A 332 12.79 5.40 -47.59
CA LEU A 332 11.34 5.19 -47.48
C LEU A 332 10.54 6.50 -47.39
N VAL A 333 11.21 7.67 -47.36
CA VAL A 333 10.58 8.99 -47.25
C VAL A 333 11.03 9.89 -48.41
N ARG A 334 10.10 10.64 -49.01
CA ARG A 334 10.35 11.51 -50.17
C ARG A 334 11.42 12.59 -49.93
N ARG A 335 11.56 13.09 -48.70
CA ARG A 335 12.58 14.09 -48.29
C ARG A 335 13.99 13.49 -48.11
N ALA A 336 14.14 12.15 -48.10
CA ALA A 336 15.42 11.46 -47.93
C ALA A 336 16.06 11.03 -49.27
N ARG A 337 15.76 11.73 -50.37
CA ARG A 337 16.35 11.45 -51.69
C ARG A 337 17.80 11.95 -51.71
N GLY A 338 18.74 11.03 -51.47
CA GLY A 338 20.18 11.25 -51.60
C GLY A 338 20.95 9.95 -51.38
N GLY A 339 21.93 9.65 -52.25
CA GLY A 339 22.69 8.39 -52.25
C GLY A 339 23.73 8.24 -51.13
N GLY A 340 23.64 9.07 -50.08
CA GLY A 340 24.71 9.23 -49.10
C GLY A 340 24.95 8.03 -48.19
N ALA A 341 26.13 7.96 -47.56
CA ALA A 341 26.48 6.94 -46.58
C ALA A 341 25.54 7.02 -45.36
N VAL A 342 25.09 5.86 -44.89
CA VAL A 342 24.17 5.76 -43.76
C VAL A 342 24.66 4.73 -42.75
N VAL A 343 24.33 4.94 -41.48
CA VAL A 343 24.58 3.97 -40.40
C VAL A 343 23.26 3.62 -39.73
N PRO A 344 22.91 2.33 -39.58
CA PRO A 344 21.67 1.92 -38.94
C PRO A 344 21.66 2.30 -37.46
N VAL A 345 20.49 2.72 -36.98
CA VAL A 345 20.18 2.95 -35.57
C VAL A 345 19.13 1.94 -35.16
N VAL A 346 19.39 1.21 -34.09
CA VAL A 346 18.46 0.22 -33.52
C VAL A 346 18.37 0.38 -32.02
N GLY A 347 17.19 0.16 -31.46
CA GLY A 347 17.01 0.12 -30.01
C GLY A 347 17.58 -1.16 -29.40
N ILE A 348 17.72 -1.18 -28.07
CA ILE A 348 18.19 -2.34 -27.29
C ILE A 348 17.16 -3.48 -27.23
N ALA A 349 15.91 -3.21 -27.61
CA ALA A 349 14.86 -4.24 -27.67
C ALA A 349 15.26 -5.42 -28.61
N SER A 350 14.96 -6.64 -28.17
CA SER A 350 15.33 -7.89 -28.88
C SER A 350 14.85 -7.93 -30.33
N GLY A 351 13.67 -7.38 -30.62
CA GLY A 351 13.13 -7.26 -31.99
C GLY A 351 13.93 -6.31 -32.87
N SER A 352 14.36 -5.16 -32.35
CA SER A 352 15.17 -4.19 -33.09
C SER A 352 16.58 -4.71 -33.36
N LEU A 353 17.21 -5.34 -32.35
CA LEU A 353 18.49 -6.00 -32.53
C LEU A 353 18.41 -7.17 -33.52
N ALA A 354 17.36 -8.00 -33.46
CA ALA A 354 17.15 -9.09 -34.41
C ALA A 354 17.08 -8.61 -35.87
N ARG A 355 16.47 -7.44 -36.13
CA ARG A 355 16.41 -6.85 -37.48
C ARG A 355 17.81 -6.50 -37.98
N LEU A 356 18.63 -5.84 -37.15
CA LEU A 356 20.03 -5.53 -37.48
C LEU A 356 20.84 -6.81 -37.72
N VAL A 357 20.81 -7.73 -36.77
CA VAL A 357 21.61 -8.96 -36.79
C VAL A 357 21.32 -9.79 -38.04
N ARG A 358 20.06 -9.84 -38.50
CA ARG A 358 19.71 -10.53 -39.74
C ARG A 358 20.27 -9.86 -40.99
N VAL A 359 20.35 -8.53 -41.05
CA VAL A 359 21.08 -7.83 -42.13
C VAL A 359 22.56 -8.17 -42.06
N VAL A 360 23.19 -8.09 -40.88
CA VAL A 360 24.60 -8.41 -40.68
C VAL A 360 24.92 -9.87 -41.01
N SER A 361 23.97 -10.80 -40.83
CA SER A 361 24.12 -12.20 -41.21
C SER A 361 24.18 -12.43 -42.73
N GLY A 362 23.89 -11.41 -43.54
CA GLY A 362 23.94 -11.48 -45.00
C GLY A 362 22.85 -12.37 -45.58
N ASP A 363 21.63 -12.34 -45.04
CA ASP A 363 20.52 -13.19 -45.51
C ASP A 363 19.93 -12.74 -46.86
N GLY A 364 20.44 -11.66 -47.45
CA GLY A 364 20.03 -11.15 -48.76
C GLY A 364 18.59 -10.64 -48.82
N ARG A 365 17.94 -10.39 -47.68
CA ARG A 365 16.54 -9.89 -47.62
C ARG A 365 16.50 -8.40 -47.31
N TRP A 366 15.54 -7.70 -47.93
CA TRP A 366 15.25 -6.31 -47.61
C TRP A 366 14.63 -6.18 -46.22
N ARG A 367 15.15 -5.24 -45.42
CA ARG A 367 14.68 -4.98 -44.06
C ARG A 367 14.58 -3.48 -43.82
N ARG A 368 13.51 -3.05 -43.15
CA ARG A 368 13.33 -1.66 -42.74
C ARG A 368 14.12 -1.41 -41.45
N LEU A 369 15.06 -0.46 -41.50
CA LEU A 369 15.83 0.05 -40.36
C LEU A 369 15.80 1.58 -40.36
N ALA A 370 15.88 2.19 -39.18
CA ALA A 370 16.20 3.60 -39.08
C ALA A 370 17.70 3.79 -39.31
N CYS A 371 18.11 4.87 -39.98
CA CYS A 371 19.52 5.13 -40.25
C CYS A 371 19.86 6.62 -40.10
N LEU A 372 21.06 6.89 -39.56
CA LEU A 372 21.67 8.22 -39.57
C LEU A 372 22.28 8.47 -40.94
N ARG A 373 22.02 9.65 -41.51
CA ARG A 373 22.70 10.13 -42.71
C ARG A 373 24.03 10.75 -42.30
N LEU A 374 25.12 10.34 -42.96
CA LEU A 374 26.45 10.88 -42.70
C LEU A 374 26.82 12.06 -43.60
N ASP A 375 26.03 12.32 -44.65
CA ASP A 375 26.39 13.24 -45.75
C ASP A 375 25.63 14.58 -45.75
N GLU A 376 24.79 14.84 -44.75
CA GLU A 376 24.16 16.17 -44.61
C GLU A 376 25.14 17.14 -43.92
N GLU A 377 25.63 18.14 -44.66
CA GLU A 377 25.94 19.45 -44.05
C GLU A 377 24.62 20.00 -43.52
N ALA A 378 24.64 20.51 -42.28
CA ALA A 378 23.45 20.98 -41.58
C ALA A 378 22.77 22.10 -42.39
N ALA A 379 21.74 21.76 -43.16
CA ALA A 379 20.78 22.74 -43.65
C ALA A 379 20.07 23.31 -42.42
N HIS A 380 20.44 24.53 -42.03
CA HIS A 380 19.72 25.49 -41.20
C HIS A 380 18.37 24.99 -40.61
N GLU A 381 18.43 24.09 -39.64
CA GLU A 381 17.35 23.87 -38.68
C GLU A 381 17.86 24.42 -37.35
N ALA A 382 16.98 25.18 -36.69
CA ALA A 382 17.24 26.12 -35.60
C ALA A 382 18.37 25.73 -34.63
N PRO A 383 19.14 26.72 -34.12
CA PRO A 383 20.25 26.48 -33.21
C PRO A 383 19.85 25.52 -32.09
N TYR A 384 20.66 24.48 -31.88
CA TYR A 384 20.66 23.76 -30.62
C TYR A 384 21.11 24.78 -29.57
N GLU A 385 20.17 25.31 -28.81
CA GLU A 385 20.51 25.98 -27.57
C GLU A 385 21.19 24.93 -26.68
N SER A 386 22.51 25.05 -26.54
CA SER A 386 23.19 24.42 -25.41
C SER A 386 22.45 24.85 -24.13
N PRO A 387 22.12 23.95 -23.20
CA PRO A 387 21.47 24.28 -21.93
C PRO A 387 22.43 25.00 -20.96
N GLY A 388 23.11 26.05 -21.47
CA GLY A 388 24.08 26.88 -20.77
C GLY A 388 23.99 28.36 -21.12
N SER A 389 23.03 28.80 -21.94
CA SER A 389 22.59 30.20 -21.91
C SER A 389 21.54 30.32 -20.81
N GLU A 390 21.73 31.26 -19.88
CA GLU A 390 20.80 31.62 -18.80
C GLU A 390 19.38 31.88 -19.33
N LYS A 391 18.61 30.83 -19.60
CA LYS A 391 17.16 30.89 -19.60
C LYS A 391 16.73 30.82 -18.13
N PRO A 392 15.78 31.65 -17.69
CA PRO A 392 15.22 31.53 -16.36
C PRO A 392 14.81 30.08 -16.09
N LEU A 393 15.13 29.58 -14.90
CA LEU A 393 14.65 28.27 -14.45
C LEU A 393 13.13 28.25 -14.67
N PRO A 394 12.59 27.27 -15.43
CA PRO A 394 11.16 27.20 -15.69
C PRO A 394 10.40 27.07 -14.37
N ASP A 395 9.20 27.65 -14.31
CA ASP A 395 8.33 27.51 -13.14
C ASP A 395 8.10 26.01 -12.83
N PRO A 396 8.17 25.57 -11.55
CA PRO A 396 8.12 24.16 -11.22
C PRO A 396 6.83 23.47 -11.66
N LEU A 397 5.69 24.20 -11.63
CA LEU A 397 4.41 23.68 -12.10
C LEU A 397 4.41 23.58 -13.63
N GLU A 398 4.89 24.61 -14.33
CA GLU A 398 5.06 24.60 -15.78
C GLU A 398 5.99 23.45 -16.27
N ALA A 399 7.06 23.15 -15.52
CA ALA A 399 7.94 22.02 -15.81
C ALA A 399 7.21 20.67 -15.67
N VAL A 400 6.40 20.50 -14.62
CA VAL A 400 5.58 19.29 -14.41
C VAL A 400 4.47 19.16 -15.44
N GLU A 401 3.79 20.24 -15.81
CA GLU A 401 2.73 20.24 -16.83
C GLU A 401 3.28 19.90 -18.22
N ARG A 402 4.38 20.53 -18.61
CA ARG A 402 5.08 20.23 -19.85
C ARG A 402 5.58 18.78 -19.90
N PHE A 403 6.04 18.25 -18.77
CA PHE A 403 6.38 16.84 -18.66
C PHE A 403 5.15 15.95 -18.83
N ARG A 404 4.04 16.22 -18.13
CA ARG A 404 2.77 15.47 -18.26
C ARG A 404 2.20 15.48 -19.66
N ALA A 405 2.31 16.61 -20.37
CA ALA A 405 1.85 16.72 -21.74
C ALA A 405 2.64 15.83 -22.73
N ASN A 406 3.89 15.50 -22.41
CA ASN A 406 4.82 14.84 -23.33
C ASN A 406 5.33 13.46 -22.86
N ALA A 407 5.00 13.04 -21.64
CA ALA A 407 5.45 11.79 -21.03
C ALA A 407 4.32 10.76 -20.97
N SER A 408 4.68 9.48 -21.06
CA SER A 408 3.73 8.38 -20.94
C SER A 408 3.10 8.31 -19.53
N PRO A 409 1.87 7.78 -19.37
CA PRO A 409 1.23 7.64 -18.06
C PRO A 409 2.06 6.82 -17.05
N THR A 410 2.83 5.84 -17.53
CA THR A 410 3.73 5.05 -16.69
C THR A 410 4.95 5.86 -16.24
N ALA A 411 5.54 6.69 -17.10
CA ALA A 411 6.61 7.61 -16.71
C ALA A 411 6.12 8.70 -15.74
N GLN A 412 4.89 9.17 -15.88
CA GLN A 412 4.27 10.11 -14.94
C GLN A 412 4.10 9.50 -13.55
N ARG A 413 3.58 8.26 -13.47
CA ARG A 413 3.48 7.52 -12.20
C ARG A 413 4.85 7.23 -11.59
N LEU A 414 5.84 6.88 -12.42
CA LEU A 414 7.22 6.68 -11.97
C LEU A 414 7.81 7.96 -11.38
N ALA A 415 7.64 9.11 -12.04
CA ALA A 415 8.10 10.41 -11.54
C ALA A 415 7.50 10.74 -10.16
N ALA A 416 6.21 10.44 -9.95
CA ALA A 416 5.53 10.63 -8.67
C ALA A 416 6.12 9.75 -7.55
N HIS A 417 6.40 8.47 -7.83
CA HIS A 417 7.05 7.58 -6.85
C HIS A 417 8.52 7.95 -6.58
N LEU A 418 9.25 8.42 -7.60
CA LEU A 418 10.62 8.90 -7.44
C LEU A 418 10.71 10.18 -6.60
N ALA A 419 9.66 11.00 -6.59
CA ALA A 419 9.57 12.17 -5.70
C ALA A 419 9.56 11.79 -4.20
N ALA A 420 9.26 10.54 -3.86
CA ALA A 420 9.19 10.04 -2.48
C ALA A 420 10.50 9.40 -1.96
N VAL A 421 11.55 9.27 -2.79
CA VAL A 421 12.82 8.63 -2.44
C VAL A 421 14.05 9.47 -2.81
N PRO A 422 15.24 9.15 -2.25
CA PRO A 422 16.52 9.60 -2.80
C PRO A 422 16.68 9.14 -4.25
N LEU A 423 17.17 10.03 -5.12
CA LEU A 423 17.34 9.75 -6.54
C LEU A 423 18.78 9.30 -6.83
N THR A 424 19.13 8.10 -6.37
CA THR A 424 20.33 7.42 -6.90
C THR A 424 19.89 6.38 -7.93
N LEU A 425 20.73 6.11 -8.93
CA LEU A 425 20.37 5.17 -10.00
C LEU A 425 19.95 3.78 -9.50
N PRO A 426 20.62 3.17 -8.49
CA PRO A 426 20.17 1.89 -7.92
C PRO A 426 18.79 1.98 -7.26
N VAL A 427 18.52 3.06 -6.52
CA VAL A 427 17.23 3.28 -5.84
C VAL A 427 16.11 3.53 -6.85
N MET A 428 16.36 4.35 -7.87
CA MET A 428 15.40 4.60 -8.95
C MET A 428 15.01 3.30 -9.66
N THR A 429 15.98 2.41 -9.87
CA THR A 429 15.75 1.09 -10.49
C THR A 429 15.00 0.13 -9.56
N LEU A 430 15.26 0.16 -8.25
CA LEU A 430 14.50 -0.59 -7.23
C LEU A 430 13.04 -0.13 -7.15
N VAL A 431 12.78 1.18 -7.13
CA VAL A 431 11.42 1.76 -7.12
C VAL A 431 10.67 1.34 -8.39
N ARG A 432 11.31 1.47 -9.56
CA ARG A 432 10.76 1.00 -10.84
C ARG A 432 10.28 -0.45 -10.76
N ARG A 433 11.15 -1.37 -10.32
CA ARG A 433 10.87 -2.82 -10.27
C ARG A 433 9.87 -3.23 -9.18
N SER A 434 9.88 -2.54 -8.03
CA SER A 434 9.05 -2.91 -6.88
C SER A 434 7.60 -2.44 -6.99
N LEU A 435 7.38 -1.24 -7.54
CA LEU A 435 6.06 -0.60 -7.59
C LEU A 435 5.39 -0.69 -8.97
N LEU A 436 6.17 -0.66 -10.05
CA LEU A 436 5.66 -0.66 -11.41
C LEU A 436 6.24 -1.84 -12.20
N ARG A 437 5.73 -3.05 -11.95
CA ARG A 437 6.28 -4.29 -12.52
C ARG A 437 6.35 -4.30 -14.06
N ASP A 438 5.40 -3.65 -14.72
CA ASP A 438 5.32 -3.54 -16.19
C ASP A 438 6.13 -2.35 -16.75
N SER A 439 6.84 -1.60 -15.90
CA SER A 439 7.64 -0.46 -16.34
C SER A 439 9.01 -0.91 -16.84
N GLU A 440 9.26 -0.66 -18.12
CA GLU A 440 10.58 -0.80 -18.74
C GLU A 440 11.53 0.34 -18.33
N HIS A 441 12.84 0.13 -18.54
CA HIS A 441 13.87 1.16 -18.32
C HIS A 441 13.67 2.40 -19.22
N SER A 442 12.90 2.25 -20.32
CA SER A 442 12.44 3.32 -21.19
C SER A 442 11.67 4.43 -20.47
N HIS A 443 10.90 4.09 -19.43
CA HIS A 443 10.12 5.06 -18.65
C HIS A 443 11.01 5.91 -17.75
N LEU A 444 12.10 5.34 -17.22
CA LEU A 444 13.08 6.09 -16.44
C LEU A 444 13.76 7.17 -17.29
N ALA A 445 14.04 6.83 -18.55
CA ALA A 445 14.58 7.75 -19.55
C ALA A 445 13.65 8.93 -19.86
N GLU A 446 12.34 8.67 -19.92
CA GLU A 446 11.34 9.74 -20.11
C GLU A 446 11.33 10.73 -18.96
N VAL A 447 11.44 10.24 -17.72
CA VAL A 447 11.53 11.09 -16.53
C VAL A 447 12.80 11.92 -16.57
N ALA A 448 13.95 11.28 -16.84
CA ALA A 448 15.23 11.96 -16.82
C ALA A 448 15.41 12.99 -17.93
N LEU A 449 14.92 12.69 -19.15
CA LEU A 449 14.92 13.62 -20.28
C LEU A 449 13.65 14.47 -20.36
N GLY A 450 12.81 14.41 -19.33
CA GLY A 450 11.53 15.12 -19.23
C GLY A 450 11.68 16.58 -18.82
N GLY A 451 12.90 17.03 -18.50
CA GLY A 451 13.17 18.38 -18.00
C GLY A 451 12.83 18.56 -16.52
N LEU A 452 12.72 17.47 -15.76
CA LEU A 452 12.41 17.51 -14.32
C LEU A 452 13.65 17.57 -13.43
N PHE A 453 14.79 17.06 -13.91
CA PHE A 453 16.03 17.00 -13.14
C PHE A 453 16.91 18.24 -13.35
N ALA A 454 17.64 18.60 -12.30
CA ALA A 454 18.72 19.58 -12.38
C ALA A 454 19.87 19.05 -13.24
N PRO A 455 20.65 19.92 -13.91
CA PRO A 455 21.81 19.49 -14.68
C PRO A 455 22.83 18.74 -13.81
N TRP A 456 23.35 17.60 -14.28
CA TRP A 456 24.36 16.81 -13.56
C TRP A 456 25.71 16.78 -14.28
N GLY A 457 26.79 16.85 -13.50
CA GLY A 457 28.17 16.95 -14.00
C GLY A 457 28.75 15.64 -14.56
N ALA A 458 29.80 15.75 -15.37
CA ALA A 458 30.43 14.63 -16.08
C ALA A 458 31.36 13.74 -15.22
N GLU A 459 31.77 14.19 -14.03
CA GLU A 459 32.79 13.51 -13.20
C GLU A 459 32.24 12.63 -12.06
N GLN A 460 31.08 12.00 -12.26
CA GLN A 460 30.48 11.16 -11.22
C GLN A 460 30.68 9.64 -11.48
N ILE A 461 30.82 8.88 -10.39
CA ILE A 461 30.75 7.41 -10.39
C ILE A 461 29.26 7.06 -10.37
N ALA A 462 28.79 6.24 -11.33
CA ALA A 462 27.36 6.01 -11.53
C ALA A 462 26.62 5.48 -10.29
N ASP A 463 27.28 4.65 -9.48
CA ASP A 463 26.73 4.08 -8.23
C ASP A 463 26.63 5.10 -7.08
N GLN A 464 27.20 6.29 -7.26
CA GLN A 464 27.32 7.37 -6.27
C GLN A 464 26.80 8.72 -6.83
N ALA A 465 26.24 8.70 -8.04
CA ALA A 465 25.64 9.88 -8.65
C ALA A 465 24.29 10.12 -7.99
N GLU A 466 24.17 11.27 -7.32
CA GLU A 466 22.92 11.76 -6.76
C GLU A 466 22.28 12.70 -7.78
N PHE A 467 21.07 12.34 -8.22
CA PHE A 467 20.27 13.19 -9.09
C PHE A 467 19.39 14.10 -8.23
N GLU A 468 19.13 15.31 -8.71
CA GLU A 468 18.24 16.25 -8.04
C GLU A 468 17.11 16.66 -8.98
N PHE A 469 15.91 16.86 -8.44
CA PHE A 469 14.85 17.55 -9.18
C PHE A 469 15.19 19.04 -9.28
N LEU A 470 14.69 19.71 -10.31
CA LEU A 470 14.66 21.17 -10.32
C LEU A 470 13.95 21.68 -9.04
N PRO A 471 14.36 22.83 -8.48
CA PRO A 471 13.74 23.37 -7.27
C PRO A 471 12.21 23.42 -7.38
N GLY A 472 11.47 22.94 -6.38
CA GLY A 472 10.00 22.96 -6.33
C GLY A 472 9.27 21.85 -7.11
N VAL A 473 9.96 21.12 -8.01
CA VAL A 473 9.32 20.06 -8.82
C VAL A 473 8.95 18.85 -7.97
N ARG A 474 9.75 18.53 -6.94
CA ARG A 474 9.47 17.40 -6.03
C ARG A 474 8.17 17.63 -5.27
N GLU A 475 7.97 18.84 -4.76
CA GLU A 475 6.77 19.29 -4.05
C GLU A 475 5.56 19.29 -4.98
N ALA A 476 5.71 19.82 -6.20
CA ALA A 476 4.66 19.82 -7.20
C ALA A 476 4.23 18.39 -7.60
N LEU A 477 5.16 17.45 -7.75
CA LEU A 477 4.86 16.05 -8.05
C LEU A 477 4.14 15.34 -6.89
N LEU A 478 4.52 15.61 -5.64
CA LEU A 478 3.88 15.04 -4.46
C LEU A 478 2.48 15.64 -4.20
N GLY A 479 2.30 16.94 -4.41
CA GLY A 479 1.03 17.64 -4.18
C GLY A 479 -0.03 17.44 -5.28
N SER A 480 0.38 17.08 -6.50
CA SER A 480 -0.53 17.02 -7.66
C SER A 480 -1.07 15.63 -8.00
N GLN A 481 -0.63 14.57 -7.30
CA GLN A 481 -1.08 13.19 -7.58
C GLN A 481 -2.07 12.65 -6.55
N LEU A 482 -2.16 13.20 -5.34
CA LEU A 482 -3.06 12.73 -4.30
C LEU A 482 -3.40 13.91 -3.39
N ARG A 483 -4.69 14.19 -3.13
CA ARG A 483 -5.12 14.99 -1.96
C ARG A 483 -4.93 14.17 -0.66
N GLY A 484 -3.78 13.51 -0.53
CA GLY A 484 -3.45 12.54 0.51
C GLY A 484 -2.09 12.85 1.13
N ASP A 485 -1.92 12.38 2.36
CA ASP A 485 -0.76 12.64 3.21
C ASP A 485 0.55 12.17 2.54
N VAL A 486 1.46 13.10 2.26
CA VAL A 486 2.78 12.85 1.65
C VAL A 486 3.57 11.79 2.43
N ALA A 487 3.32 11.69 3.73
CA ALA A 487 3.90 10.66 4.60
C ALA A 487 3.47 9.24 4.20
N ALA A 488 2.20 9.04 3.84
CA ALA A 488 1.67 7.73 3.45
C ALA A 488 2.28 7.23 2.14
N VAL A 489 2.51 8.12 1.16
CA VAL A 489 3.16 7.77 -0.10
C VAL A 489 4.63 7.38 0.12
N ARG A 490 5.35 8.14 0.95
CA ARG A 490 6.75 7.83 1.31
C ARG A 490 6.85 6.47 2.00
N GLU A 491 5.94 6.17 2.93
CA GLU A 491 5.92 4.90 3.65
C GLU A 491 5.58 3.71 2.75
N LEU A 492 4.57 3.86 1.89
CA LEU A 492 4.21 2.84 0.91
C LEU A 492 5.39 2.46 0.00
N VAL A 493 6.11 3.46 -0.52
CA VAL A 493 7.27 3.25 -1.39
C VAL A 493 8.39 2.53 -0.63
N ARG A 494 8.74 2.98 0.59
CA ARG A 494 9.78 2.36 1.42
C ARG A 494 9.46 0.90 1.76
N ARG A 495 8.23 0.61 2.19
CA ARG A 495 7.79 -0.75 2.53
C ARG A 495 7.88 -1.68 1.32
N ARG A 496 7.43 -1.22 0.15
CA ARG A 496 7.42 -2.05 -1.06
C ARG A 496 8.83 -2.35 -1.58
N VAL A 497 9.75 -1.39 -1.46
CA VAL A 497 11.17 -1.58 -1.76
C VAL A 497 11.79 -2.59 -0.79
N TRP A 498 11.49 -2.50 0.51
CA TRP A 498 11.95 -3.46 1.51
C TRP A 498 11.47 -4.90 1.23
N GLU A 499 10.18 -5.08 0.95
CA GLU A 499 9.62 -6.39 0.59
C GLU A 499 10.30 -7.00 -0.64
N TYR A 500 10.52 -6.17 -1.68
CA TYR A 500 11.19 -6.59 -2.90
C TYR A 500 12.63 -7.03 -2.60
N MET A 501 13.40 -6.23 -1.87
CA MET A 501 14.78 -6.57 -1.49
C MET A 501 14.86 -7.83 -0.63
N SER A 502 13.91 -8.01 0.30
CA SER A 502 13.88 -9.17 1.20
C SER A 502 13.59 -10.48 0.46
N ARG A 503 12.73 -10.44 -0.56
CA ARG A 503 12.39 -11.61 -1.39
C ARG A 503 13.49 -11.99 -2.39
N HIS A 504 14.36 -11.06 -2.76
CA HIS A 504 15.38 -11.25 -3.80
C HIS A 504 16.81 -11.24 -3.24
N ARG A 505 16.98 -11.58 -1.95
CA ARG A 505 18.32 -11.78 -1.36
C ARG A 505 19.05 -12.92 -2.09
N GLY A 506 20.24 -12.65 -2.60
CA GLY A 506 21.15 -13.66 -3.16
C GLY A 506 21.16 -13.85 -4.68
N THR A 507 20.50 -13.01 -5.47
CA THR A 507 20.43 -13.18 -6.94
C THR A 507 20.78 -11.91 -7.74
N GLY A 508 21.98 -11.36 -7.61
CA GLY A 508 22.41 -10.25 -8.48
C GLY A 508 23.70 -9.54 -8.07
N PRO A 509 24.21 -8.61 -8.90
CA PRO A 509 25.31 -7.71 -8.51
C PRO A 509 24.87 -6.80 -7.36
N ASP A 510 25.76 -6.47 -6.43
CA ASP A 510 25.40 -5.66 -5.24
C ASP A 510 25.77 -4.18 -5.39
N PHE A 511 25.02 -3.29 -4.72
CA PHE A 511 25.41 -1.90 -4.44
C PHE A 511 25.54 -1.65 -2.93
N THR A 512 26.24 -0.58 -2.54
CA THR A 512 26.47 -0.26 -1.13
C THR A 512 25.42 0.71 -0.60
N ALA A 513 24.76 0.36 0.49
CA ALA A 513 23.89 1.23 1.28
C ALA A 513 24.41 1.34 2.72
N ILE A 514 23.90 2.27 3.49
CA ILE A 514 24.17 2.41 4.93
C ILE A 514 22.94 1.98 5.70
N ARG A 515 23.08 0.98 6.58
CA ARG A 515 22.08 0.63 7.59
C ARG A 515 22.31 1.50 8.82
N LEU A 516 21.30 2.26 9.24
CA LEU A 516 21.36 2.97 10.53
C LEU A 516 21.34 1.94 11.66
N THR A 517 22.31 2.01 12.55
CA THR A 517 22.32 1.33 13.85
C THR A 517 21.97 2.35 14.95
N ASP A 518 21.80 1.91 16.19
CA ASP A 518 21.38 2.60 17.45
C ASP A 518 21.96 4.00 17.80
N GLY A 519 22.51 4.74 16.84
CA GLY A 519 22.94 6.12 16.95
C GLY A 519 24.37 6.29 17.46
N VAL A 520 24.96 5.26 18.07
CA VAL A 520 26.30 5.35 18.69
C VAL A 520 27.34 4.50 17.96
N ARG A 521 26.92 3.40 17.30
CA ARG A 521 27.83 2.49 16.58
C ARG A 521 27.62 2.59 15.07
N GLY A 522 28.69 2.86 14.32
CA GLY A 522 28.67 2.88 12.85
C GLY A 522 29.94 3.49 12.28
N ARG A 523 30.47 2.92 11.19
CA ARG A 523 31.73 3.36 10.55
C ARG A 523 31.55 4.52 9.56
N ARG A 524 30.32 4.83 9.14
CA ARG A 524 30.02 5.91 8.17
C ARG A 524 28.94 6.87 8.67
N GLU A 525 29.15 8.16 8.40
CA GLU A 525 28.20 9.22 8.74
C GLU A 525 27.06 9.28 7.71
N VAL A 526 25.85 9.53 8.19
CA VAL A 526 24.65 9.79 7.40
C VAL A 526 24.32 11.28 7.51
N PRO A 527 24.21 12.03 6.40
CA PRO A 527 23.87 13.45 6.43
C PRO A 527 22.51 13.72 7.08
N ASP A 528 22.38 14.83 7.82
CA ASP A 528 21.18 15.17 8.61
C ASP A 528 19.90 15.42 7.76
N GLY A 529 20.06 15.61 6.44
CA GLY A 529 18.96 15.72 5.47
C GLY A 529 18.71 14.47 4.61
N ALA A 530 19.47 13.39 4.80
CA ALA A 530 19.33 12.18 4.00
C ALA A 530 18.00 11.46 4.32
N GLN A 531 17.29 11.02 3.29
CA GLN A 531 16.05 10.26 3.44
C GLN A 531 16.32 8.76 3.28
N PRO A 532 15.69 7.89 4.09
CA PRO A 532 15.81 6.45 3.88
C PRO A 532 15.01 6.04 2.63
N PHE A 533 15.60 5.16 1.83
CA PHE A 533 14.95 4.60 0.63
C PHE A 533 14.22 3.28 0.92
N ALA A 534 14.58 2.60 2.01
CA ALA A 534 13.91 1.40 2.49
C ALA A 534 13.91 1.40 4.02
N THR A 535 12.81 0.92 4.60
CA THR A 535 12.65 0.77 6.04
C THR A 535 12.11 -0.64 6.27
N ALA A 536 12.79 -1.41 7.12
CA ALA A 536 12.22 -2.66 7.58
C ALA A 536 10.92 -2.36 8.31
N ALA A 537 9.87 -3.15 8.02
CA ALA A 537 8.77 -3.25 8.96
C ALA A 537 9.40 -3.53 10.33
N ARG A 538 9.03 -2.73 11.32
CA ARG A 538 9.43 -2.92 12.72
C ARG A 538 9.38 -4.43 12.98
N ALA A 539 10.48 -5.05 13.40
CA ALA A 539 10.38 -6.40 13.96
C ALA A 539 9.28 -6.27 15.01
N ASP A 540 8.16 -6.92 14.77
CA ASP A 540 7.02 -6.82 15.64
C ASP A 540 7.55 -7.22 17.02
N PRO A 541 7.54 -6.36 18.05
CA PRO A 541 7.84 -6.80 19.40
C PRO A 541 6.68 -7.71 19.78
N GLY A 542 6.73 -8.95 19.29
CA GLY A 542 5.66 -9.91 19.43
C GLY A 542 5.57 -10.35 20.89
N LEU A 543 4.92 -11.49 21.09
CA LEU A 543 4.83 -12.11 22.42
C LEU A 543 6.19 -12.64 22.94
N ALA A 544 7.31 -12.41 22.24
CA ALA A 544 8.65 -12.89 22.58
C ALA A 544 9.12 -12.39 23.97
N ASP A 545 8.96 -11.10 24.25
CA ASP A 545 9.31 -10.50 25.56
C ASP A 545 8.37 -10.95 26.69
N ARG A 546 7.35 -11.76 26.37
CA ARG A 546 6.35 -12.29 27.30
C ARG A 546 6.50 -13.80 27.51
N VAL A 547 7.47 -14.42 26.83
CA VAL A 547 7.78 -15.84 26.98
C VAL A 547 8.59 -16.02 28.25
N VAL A 548 8.10 -16.87 29.14
CA VAL A 548 8.75 -17.22 30.41
C VAL A 548 9.12 -18.69 30.41
N ARG A 549 10.18 -19.08 31.13
CA ARG A 549 10.52 -20.50 31.33
C ARG A 549 9.72 -21.04 32.51
N VAL A 550 9.15 -22.23 32.34
CA VAL A 550 8.33 -22.89 33.37
C VAL A 550 8.95 -24.22 33.77
N ARG A 551 9.06 -24.45 35.07
CA ARG A 551 9.58 -25.69 35.65
C ARG A 551 8.63 -26.22 36.74
N PHE A 552 8.20 -27.47 36.60
CA PHE A 552 7.36 -28.16 37.58
C PHE A 552 8.21 -29.03 38.52
N GLU A 553 7.94 -29.00 39.82
CA GLU A 553 8.63 -29.83 40.81
C GLU A 553 8.01 -31.25 40.87
N PRO A 554 8.79 -32.36 40.93
CA PRO A 554 10.21 -32.48 41.29
C PRO A 554 11.20 -32.63 40.10
N MET A 555 10.84 -32.22 38.89
CA MET A 555 11.66 -32.47 37.69
C MET A 555 12.90 -31.55 37.64
N ARG A 556 14.05 -32.12 37.24
CA ARG A 556 15.37 -31.45 37.32
C ARG A 556 15.72 -30.54 36.14
N ASP A 557 15.03 -30.66 35.00
CA ASP A 557 15.32 -29.88 33.79
C ASP A 557 14.12 -29.01 33.36
N PRO A 558 14.35 -27.85 32.73
CA PRO A 558 13.25 -26.97 32.29
C PRO A 558 12.42 -27.65 31.19
N GLN A 559 11.12 -27.80 31.43
CA GLN A 559 10.23 -28.64 30.62
C GLN A 559 9.47 -27.89 29.52
N GLY A 560 9.46 -26.56 29.55
CA GLY A 560 8.73 -25.79 28.56
C GLY A 560 8.78 -24.29 28.78
N VAL A 561 7.93 -23.61 28.04
CA VAL A 561 7.73 -22.17 28.08
C VAL A 561 6.27 -21.85 28.43
N GLY A 562 6.03 -20.62 28.87
CA GLY A 562 4.70 -20.06 29.06
C GLY A 562 4.64 -18.65 28.53
N VAL A 563 3.44 -18.09 28.46
CA VAL A 563 3.20 -16.70 28.06
C VAL A 563 2.52 -15.94 29.19
N LEU A 564 3.01 -14.74 29.48
CA LEU A 564 2.36 -13.84 30.44
C LEU A 564 1.05 -13.26 29.84
N LEU A 565 -0.06 -13.42 30.57
CA LEU A 565 -1.37 -12.81 30.28
C LEU A 565 -1.64 -11.57 31.14
N SER A 566 -1.08 -11.54 32.35
CA SER A 566 -1.03 -10.38 33.24
C SER A 566 0.35 -10.30 33.92
N PRO A 567 0.69 -9.25 34.70
CA PRO A 567 1.95 -9.19 35.41
C PRO A 567 2.22 -10.37 36.35
N ARG A 568 1.17 -11.14 36.69
CA ARG A 568 1.23 -12.28 37.62
C ARG A 568 0.68 -13.58 37.04
N LEU A 569 -0.02 -13.53 35.91
CA LEU A 569 -0.74 -14.66 35.35
C LEU A 569 -0.01 -15.21 34.13
N VAL A 570 0.36 -16.48 34.17
CA VAL A 570 1.11 -17.18 33.12
C VAL A 570 0.26 -18.31 32.55
N LEU A 571 0.15 -18.39 31.23
CA LEU A 571 -0.46 -19.50 30.50
C LEU A 571 0.64 -20.44 30.01
N THR A 572 0.53 -21.74 30.31
CA THR A 572 1.52 -22.75 29.91
C THR A 572 0.89 -24.13 29.78
N VAL A 573 1.69 -25.14 29.44
CA VAL A 573 1.27 -26.53 29.29
C VAL A 573 2.11 -27.41 30.22
N GLY A 574 1.45 -28.30 30.97
CA GLY A 574 2.08 -29.25 31.89
C GLY A 574 1.92 -30.70 31.42
N GLU A 575 2.89 -31.54 31.72
CA GLU A 575 2.79 -32.97 31.44
C GLU A 575 1.74 -33.66 32.33
N SER A 576 1.11 -34.71 31.80
CA SER A 576 -0.07 -35.39 32.35
C SER A 576 -0.04 -35.62 33.88
N HIS A 577 -1.07 -35.10 34.57
CA HIS A 577 -1.32 -35.17 36.03
C HIS A 577 -0.55 -34.21 36.94
N VAL A 578 -0.42 -32.94 36.54
CA VAL A 578 -0.15 -31.84 37.47
C VAL A 578 -1.32 -31.76 38.49
N ARG A 579 -1.06 -32.01 39.79
CA ARG A 579 -2.11 -31.94 40.84
C ARG A 579 -2.65 -30.51 40.95
N ARG A 580 -3.91 -30.32 41.36
CA ARG A 580 -4.55 -28.99 41.56
C ARG A 580 -3.79 -28.00 42.47
N ASN A 581 -2.77 -28.46 43.20
CA ASN A 581 -1.87 -27.62 44.02
C ASN A 581 -0.38 -27.82 43.65
N ALA A 582 -0.08 -28.17 42.41
CA ALA A 582 1.30 -28.23 41.97
C ALA A 582 1.87 -26.81 41.88
N PHE A 583 3.12 -26.70 42.32
CA PHE A 583 3.89 -25.47 42.25
C PHE A 583 4.76 -25.53 41.01
N ALA A 584 4.86 -24.39 40.33
CA ALA A 584 5.74 -24.22 39.20
C ALA A 584 6.63 -23.01 39.46
N TRP A 585 7.92 -23.17 39.19
CA TRP A 585 8.86 -22.07 39.16
C TRP A 585 8.82 -21.44 37.79
N VAL A 586 8.50 -20.15 37.74
CA VAL A 586 8.52 -19.35 36.52
C VAL A 586 9.73 -18.45 36.57
N ARG A 587 10.58 -18.55 35.54
CA ARG A 587 11.76 -17.71 35.38
C ARG A 587 11.55 -16.75 34.22
N MET A 588 11.76 -15.46 34.49
CA MET A 588 11.84 -14.41 33.49
C MET A 588 13.14 -13.65 33.73
N GLU A 589 14.02 -13.61 32.72
CA GLU A 589 15.37 -13.07 32.85
C GLU A 589 16.14 -13.71 34.05
N GLU A 590 16.53 -12.89 35.04
CA GLU A 590 17.22 -13.31 36.28
C GLU A 590 16.27 -13.57 37.47
N GLN A 591 14.97 -13.31 37.33
CA GLN A 591 13.99 -13.44 38.41
C GLN A 591 13.25 -14.79 38.34
N GLU A 592 13.31 -15.57 39.41
CA GLU A 592 12.47 -16.76 39.62
C GLU A 592 11.36 -16.47 40.63
N SER A 593 10.12 -16.84 40.31
CA SER A 593 9.00 -16.75 41.24
C SER A 593 8.22 -18.06 41.33
N LEU A 594 7.71 -18.32 42.51
CA LEU A 594 6.84 -19.46 42.80
C LEU A 594 5.43 -19.15 42.33
N CYS A 595 4.91 -20.00 41.45
CA CYS A 595 3.57 -19.88 40.91
C CYS A 595 2.73 -21.10 41.27
N HIS A 596 1.44 -20.87 41.51
CA HIS A 596 0.46 -21.91 41.83
C HIS A 596 -0.56 -22.01 40.71
N SER A 597 -1.01 -23.23 40.39
CA SER A 597 -2.09 -23.42 39.42
C SER A 597 -3.41 -22.87 39.97
N VAL A 598 -4.00 -21.91 39.27
CA VAL A 598 -5.33 -21.36 39.59
C VAL A 598 -6.42 -21.93 38.69
N TRP A 599 -6.03 -22.49 37.55
CA TRP A 599 -6.92 -23.15 36.62
C TRP A 599 -6.13 -24.15 35.75
N GLY A 600 -6.79 -25.24 35.37
CA GLY A 600 -6.27 -26.22 34.42
C GLY A 600 -7.41 -26.92 33.69
N ASP A 601 -7.19 -27.27 32.44
CA ASP A 601 -8.15 -28.08 31.67
C ASP A 601 -8.02 -29.58 31.97
N GLU A 602 -8.92 -30.37 31.39
CA GLU A 602 -8.91 -31.84 31.51
C GLU A 602 -8.15 -32.53 30.36
N ALA A 603 -7.43 -31.76 29.52
CA ALA A 603 -6.71 -32.28 28.37
C ALA A 603 -5.40 -32.97 28.77
N SER A 604 -4.81 -33.72 27.83
CA SER A 604 -3.50 -34.36 28.03
C SER A 604 -2.61 -34.09 26.82
N PRO A 605 -1.48 -33.36 26.96
CA PRO A 605 -1.04 -32.62 28.17
C PRO A 605 -2.01 -31.51 28.63
N GLN A 606 -1.92 -31.07 29.89
CA GLN A 606 -2.88 -30.10 30.46
C GLN A 606 -2.46 -28.67 30.16
N VAL A 607 -3.40 -27.82 29.75
CA VAL A 607 -3.20 -26.37 29.70
C VAL A 607 -3.52 -25.76 31.05
N LEU A 608 -2.61 -24.93 31.56
CA LEU A 608 -2.63 -24.42 32.92
C LEU A 608 -2.51 -22.90 32.95
N LEU A 609 -3.22 -22.28 33.89
CA LEU A 609 -2.98 -20.91 34.33
C LEU A 609 -2.29 -20.94 35.68
N LEU A 610 -1.10 -20.35 35.73
CA LEU A 610 -0.29 -20.22 36.92
C LEU A 610 -0.35 -18.77 37.42
N LEU A 611 -0.58 -18.59 38.71
CA LEU A 611 -0.55 -17.29 39.37
C LEU A 611 0.70 -17.18 40.24
N SER A 612 1.51 -16.16 39.98
CA SER A 612 2.69 -15.79 40.76
C SER A 612 2.32 -15.06 42.05
N GLU A 613 3.07 -15.33 43.13
CA GLU A 613 2.95 -14.60 44.40
C GLU A 613 3.41 -13.14 44.31
N THR A 614 4.28 -12.83 43.34
CA THR A 614 4.82 -11.49 43.06
C THR A 614 4.60 -11.09 41.61
N ASP A 615 4.68 -9.79 41.30
CA ASP A 615 4.68 -9.33 39.92
C ASP A 615 5.97 -9.79 39.22
N LEU A 616 5.81 -10.55 38.14
CA LEU A 616 6.92 -11.05 37.31
C LEU A 616 7.49 -9.94 36.41
N VAL A 617 6.69 -8.91 36.15
CA VAL A 617 7.01 -7.72 35.36
C VAL A 617 6.36 -6.50 36.00
N ASN A 618 6.92 -5.31 35.78
CA ASN A 618 6.35 -4.08 36.31
C ASN A 618 4.91 -3.88 35.80
N PRO A 619 3.89 -3.79 36.70
CA PRO A 619 2.51 -3.58 36.29
C PRO A 619 2.27 -2.30 35.48
N ALA A 620 3.10 -1.26 35.70
CA ALA A 620 3.01 0.00 34.99
C ALA A 620 3.42 -0.09 33.51
N ASP A 621 4.33 -1.02 33.19
CA ASP A 621 4.86 -1.22 31.83
C ASP A 621 4.16 -2.37 31.10
N TRP A 622 3.20 -3.02 31.76
CA TRP A 622 2.54 -4.21 31.23
C TRP A 622 1.38 -3.83 30.31
N THR A 623 1.35 -4.39 29.10
CA THR A 623 0.17 -4.38 28.19
C THR A 623 -0.33 -5.81 28.02
N GLY A 624 -1.62 -6.09 28.22
CA GLY A 624 -2.16 -7.45 28.07
C GLY A 624 -2.06 -7.96 26.62
N PRO A 625 -1.89 -9.28 26.37
CA PRO A 625 -1.82 -9.79 25.00
C PRO A 625 -3.18 -9.68 24.33
N ALA A 626 -3.21 -9.10 23.12
CA ALA A 626 -4.41 -9.03 22.33
C ALA A 626 -4.69 -10.42 21.71
N TRP A 627 -5.92 -10.91 21.85
CA TRP A 627 -6.31 -12.21 21.29
C TRP A 627 -6.71 -12.08 19.82
N THR A 628 -6.46 -13.11 19.02
CA THR A 628 -7.03 -13.19 17.66
C THR A 628 -8.54 -13.44 17.73
N HIS A 629 -9.31 -12.79 16.86
CA HIS A 629 -10.76 -13.01 16.75
C HIS A 629 -11.02 -14.10 15.69
N GLY A 630 -11.35 -15.32 16.15
CA GLY A 630 -11.66 -16.47 15.28
C GLY A 630 -10.56 -17.54 15.24
N SER A 631 -10.92 -18.72 14.73
CA SER A 631 -9.95 -19.81 14.50
C SER A 631 -8.91 -19.41 13.44
N ALA A 632 -7.66 -19.84 13.63
CA ALA A 632 -6.59 -19.59 12.66
C ALA A 632 -6.96 -20.15 11.27
N VAL A 633 -6.86 -19.32 10.23
CA VAL A 633 -7.26 -19.69 8.87
C VAL A 633 -6.30 -20.76 8.31
N PRO A 634 -6.79 -21.90 7.80
CA PRO A 634 -5.95 -22.90 7.18
C PRO A 634 -5.11 -22.31 6.03
N GLY A 635 -3.80 -22.59 6.02
CA GLY A 635 -2.85 -22.04 5.05
C GLY A 635 -2.29 -20.66 5.39
N SER A 636 -2.78 -20.00 6.44
CA SER A 636 -2.14 -18.81 7.00
C SER A 636 -0.82 -19.18 7.69
N ARG A 637 0.14 -18.25 7.70
CA ARG A 637 1.44 -18.45 8.32
C ARG A 637 1.46 -17.79 9.70
N LEU A 638 1.65 -18.58 10.75
CA LEU A 638 1.73 -18.11 12.14
C LEU A 638 3.16 -18.18 12.65
N VAL A 639 3.43 -17.39 13.70
CA VAL A 639 4.73 -17.33 14.39
C VAL A 639 4.60 -17.91 15.79
N VAL A 640 5.49 -18.83 16.14
CA VAL A 640 5.66 -19.41 17.47
C VAL A 640 6.88 -18.78 18.12
N ASN A 641 6.69 -18.13 19.26
CA ASN A 641 7.80 -17.54 20.03
C ASN A 641 8.18 -18.48 21.17
N GLY A 642 9.37 -19.06 21.10
CA GLY A 642 9.93 -19.93 22.13
C GLY A 642 11.06 -19.25 22.91
N SER A 643 11.70 -20.01 23.79
CA SER A 643 12.90 -19.58 24.52
C SER A 643 13.88 -20.74 24.67
N THR A 644 15.17 -20.46 24.51
CA THR A 644 16.24 -21.43 24.80
C THR A 644 16.32 -21.73 26.30
N ASP A 645 17.10 -22.76 26.68
CA ASP A 645 17.33 -23.11 28.08
C ASP A 645 18.00 -21.99 28.88
N GLU A 646 18.80 -21.17 28.20
CA GLU A 646 19.46 -19.99 28.75
C GLU A 646 18.52 -18.78 28.87
N GLY A 647 17.29 -18.85 28.35
CA GLY A 647 16.31 -17.75 28.37
C GLY A 647 16.40 -16.80 27.17
N GLN A 648 17.12 -17.17 26.10
CA GLN A 648 17.20 -16.36 24.89
C GLN A 648 15.94 -16.56 24.03
N PRO A 649 15.31 -15.49 23.52
CA PRO A 649 14.11 -15.60 22.70
C PRO A 649 14.43 -16.22 21.34
N ILE A 650 13.56 -17.11 20.88
CA ILE A 650 13.64 -17.73 19.55
C ILE A 650 12.27 -17.70 18.89
N ALA A 651 12.21 -17.65 17.56
CA ALA A 651 10.95 -17.60 16.82
C ALA A 651 10.99 -18.49 15.59
N LEU A 652 9.85 -19.12 15.31
CA LEU A 652 9.69 -20.01 14.16
C LEU A 652 8.33 -19.76 13.51
N ALA A 653 8.25 -19.80 12.17
CA ALA A 653 7.00 -19.59 11.44
C ALA A 653 6.51 -20.87 10.76
N GLY A 654 5.22 -21.19 10.84
CA GLY A 654 4.61 -22.38 10.23
C GLY A 654 3.27 -22.08 9.57
N GLU A 655 2.88 -22.91 8.60
CA GLU A 655 1.56 -22.85 7.96
C GLU A 655 0.53 -23.64 8.77
N VAL A 656 -0.65 -23.05 8.99
CA VAL A 656 -1.72 -23.65 9.79
C VAL A 656 -2.49 -24.71 9.00
N ARG A 657 -2.79 -25.82 9.65
CA ARG A 657 -3.77 -26.83 9.25
C ARG A 657 -4.72 -27.12 10.42
N PRO A 658 -5.97 -27.51 10.15
CA PRO A 658 -6.87 -27.99 11.21
C PRO A 658 -6.33 -29.26 11.86
N TYR A 659 -6.49 -29.40 13.18
CA TYR A 659 -6.09 -30.58 13.94
C TYR A 659 -7.19 -30.98 14.94
N GLU A 660 -7.66 -32.24 14.88
CA GLU A 660 -8.78 -32.75 15.68
C GLU A 660 -10.01 -31.82 15.72
N GLY A 661 -10.56 -31.51 14.54
CA GLY A 661 -11.69 -30.58 14.36
C GLY A 661 -11.22 -29.15 14.07
N GLU A 662 -12.16 -28.21 13.97
CA GLU A 662 -11.85 -26.79 13.68
C GLU A 662 -11.41 -25.98 14.92
N ARG A 663 -11.29 -26.63 16.08
CA ARG A 663 -10.99 -25.98 17.36
C ARG A 663 -9.50 -25.82 17.65
N ASN A 664 -8.66 -26.72 17.14
CA ASN A 664 -7.21 -26.69 17.32
C ASN A 664 -6.50 -26.65 15.97
N GLY A 665 -5.25 -26.18 15.98
CA GLY A 665 -4.43 -26.05 14.78
C GLY A 665 -3.15 -26.86 14.88
N GLU A 666 -2.67 -27.33 13.74
CA GLU A 666 -1.35 -27.90 13.53
C GLU A 666 -0.54 -26.99 12.62
N LEU A 667 0.69 -26.69 13.00
CA LEU A 667 1.66 -25.94 12.21
C LEU A 667 2.55 -26.91 11.46
N VAL A 668 2.55 -26.79 10.13
CA VAL A 668 3.36 -27.57 9.19
C VAL A 668 4.25 -26.63 8.37
N ARG A 669 5.23 -27.16 7.63
CA ARG A 669 6.13 -26.37 6.74
C ARG A 669 6.82 -25.23 7.50
N LEU A 670 7.51 -25.60 8.57
CA LEU A 670 8.22 -24.68 9.45
C LEU A 670 9.34 -23.94 8.70
N SER A 671 9.58 -22.68 9.04
CA SER A 671 10.56 -21.79 8.38
C SER A 671 12.00 -22.25 8.54
N GLU A 672 12.30 -22.89 9.67
CA GLU A 672 13.61 -23.41 10.06
C GLU A 672 13.39 -24.69 10.88
N GLU A 673 14.38 -25.59 10.96
CA GLU A 673 14.31 -26.76 11.85
C GLU A 673 14.70 -26.33 13.28
N PRO A 674 13.86 -26.60 14.31
CA PRO A 674 14.15 -26.17 15.67
C PRO A 674 15.28 -26.98 16.29
N GLY A 675 16.23 -26.28 16.95
CA GLY A 675 17.36 -26.91 17.62
C GLY A 675 16.96 -27.82 18.80
N SER A 676 15.92 -27.47 19.55
CA SER A 676 15.27 -28.34 20.53
C SER A 676 13.77 -28.07 20.60
N TRP A 677 12.97 -29.13 20.60
CA TRP A 677 11.51 -29.07 20.62
C TRP A 677 10.93 -28.62 21.97
N THR A 678 11.64 -28.83 23.08
CA THR A 678 11.22 -28.38 24.43
C THR A 678 11.25 -26.85 24.59
N GLN A 679 11.89 -26.14 23.66
CA GLN A 679 11.95 -24.68 23.64
C GLN A 679 10.63 -24.04 23.16
N TYR A 680 9.71 -24.86 22.64
CA TYR A 680 8.43 -24.43 22.07
C TYR A 680 7.20 -25.05 22.75
N VAL A 681 7.35 -26.00 23.69
CA VAL A 681 6.21 -26.59 24.42
C VAL A 681 5.62 -25.53 25.34
N GLY A 682 4.32 -25.22 25.20
CA GLY A 682 3.67 -24.12 25.92
C GLY A 682 3.92 -22.73 25.34
N ALA A 683 4.53 -22.64 24.16
CA ALA A 683 4.85 -21.37 23.52
C ALA A 683 3.61 -20.66 22.99
N PRO A 684 3.55 -19.32 23.05
CA PRO A 684 2.49 -18.58 22.37
C PRO A 684 2.63 -18.71 20.84
N VAL A 685 1.52 -19.06 20.21
CA VAL A 685 1.32 -18.98 18.76
C VAL A 685 0.66 -17.64 18.46
N SER A 686 1.17 -16.90 17.49
CA SER A 686 0.72 -15.55 17.17
C SER A 686 0.50 -15.32 15.68
N ALA A 687 -0.50 -14.48 15.39
CA ALA A 687 -0.78 -13.90 14.07
C ALA A 687 -0.69 -12.38 14.23
N ASP A 688 0.20 -11.71 13.51
CA ASP A 688 0.37 -10.25 13.56
C ASP A 688 0.47 -9.69 15.00
N GLY A 689 1.31 -10.32 15.83
CA GLY A 689 1.53 -9.91 17.23
C GLY A 689 0.41 -10.26 18.22
N ARG A 690 -0.73 -10.81 17.74
CA ARG A 690 -1.87 -11.22 18.56
C ARG A 690 -1.81 -12.69 18.92
N LEU A 691 -2.16 -13.04 20.16
CA LEU A 691 -2.17 -14.41 20.68
C LEU A 691 -3.28 -15.22 19.99
N ALA A 692 -2.85 -16.16 19.14
CA ALA A 692 -3.72 -17.09 18.40
C ALA A 692 -3.96 -18.41 19.15
N GLY A 693 -3.03 -18.79 20.04
CA GLY A 693 -3.13 -20.00 20.83
C GLY A 693 -1.83 -20.32 21.56
N VAL A 694 -1.76 -21.52 22.13
CA VAL A 694 -0.59 -22.03 22.85
C VAL A 694 -0.20 -23.40 22.31
N VAL A 695 1.09 -23.61 22.06
CA VAL A 695 1.60 -24.91 21.60
C VAL A 695 1.36 -25.97 22.66
N HIS A 696 0.53 -26.92 22.31
CA HIS A 696 0.03 -27.98 23.18
C HIS A 696 0.88 -29.25 23.04
N THR A 697 1.29 -29.61 21.82
CA THR A 697 2.06 -30.83 21.56
C THR A 697 3.06 -30.58 20.45
N VAL A 698 4.27 -31.10 20.61
CA VAL A 698 5.36 -30.91 19.65
C VAL A 698 5.76 -32.27 19.07
N LEU A 699 5.83 -32.35 17.74
CA LEU A 699 6.17 -33.55 16.97
C LEU A 699 7.37 -33.26 16.05
N PRO A 700 8.10 -34.27 15.56
CA PRO A 700 9.35 -34.07 14.81
C PRO A 700 9.27 -33.24 13.52
N ASP A 701 8.08 -33.07 12.94
CA ASP A 701 7.86 -32.33 11.69
C ASP A 701 6.75 -31.27 11.78
N ARG A 702 6.12 -31.11 12.95
CA ARG A 702 4.93 -30.26 13.14
C ARG A 702 4.65 -29.95 14.61
N MET A 703 3.87 -28.90 14.85
CA MET A 703 3.45 -28.51 16.21
C MET A 703 1.93 -28.38 16.27
N VAL A 704 1.31 -28.92 17.31
CA VAL A 704 -0.12 -28.79 17.58
C VAL A 704 -0.33 -27.71 18.63
N PHE A 705 -1.28 -26.80 18.42
CA PHE A 705 -1.62 -25.74 19.36
C PHE A 705 -3.12 -25.71 19.67
N LEU A 706 -3.44 -25.38 20.92
CA LEU A 706 -4.80 -25.10 21.37
C LEU A 706 -5.15 -23.65 21.01
N SER A 707 -6.27 -23.42 20.33
CA SER A 707 -6.64 -22.07 19.89
C SER A 707 -7.06 -21.18 21.06
N GLY A 708 -6.83 -19.87 20.92
CA GLY A 708 -7.28 -18.90 21.92
C GLY A 708 -8.80 -18.85 22.05
N GLN A 709 -9.54 -19.11 20.97
CA GLN A 709 -10.99 -19.25 21.03
C GLN A 709 -11.41 -20.45 21.89
N ALA A 710 -10.78 -21.60 21.71
CA ALA A 710 -11.06 -22.79 22.52
C ALA A 710 -10.77 -22.56 24.01
N LEU A 711 -9.75 -21.76 24.35
CA LEU A 711 -9.48 -21.34 25.73
C LEU A 711 -10.57 -20.40 26.27
N LEU A 712 -10.95 -19.37 25.51
CA LEU A 712 -11.95 -18.38 25.92
C LEU A 712 -13.37 -18.94 26.05
N GLU A 713 -13.69 -20.04 25.37
CA GLU A 713 -14.97 -20.76 25.52
C GLU A 713 -15.07 -21.50 26.87
N GLN A 714 -13.96 -21.73 27.57
CA GLN A 714 -13.99 -22.43 28.85
C GLN A 714 -14.41 -21.48 29.99
N PRO A 715 -15.52 -21.75 30.70
CA PRO A 715 -16.05 -20.83 31.71
C PRO A 715 -15.05 -20.55 32.84
N GLY A 716 -14.32 -21.58 33.31
CA GLY A 716 -13.30 -21.42 34.34
C GLY A 716 -12.11 -20.55 33.91
N PHE A 717 -11.72 -20.60 32.63
CA PHE A 717 -10.67 -19.74 32.09
C PHE A 717 -11.11 -18.27 32.04
N ARG A 718 -12.35 -18.03 31.57
CA ARG A 718 -12.96 -16.68 31.53
C ARG A 718 -13.08 -16.04 32.90
N GLU A 719 -13.52 -16.79 33.91
CA GLU A 719 -13.66 -16.28 35.27
C GLU A 719 -12.33 -15.76 35.81
N VAL A 720 -11.25 -16.55 35.68
CA VAL A 720 -9.91 -16.16 36.11
C VAL A 720 -9.41 -14.93 35.34
N MET A 721 -9.62 -14.88 34.02
CA MET A 721 -9.26 -13.71 33.20
C MET A 721 -10.03 -12.45 33.64
N THR A 722 -11.35 -12.52 33.84
CA THR A 722 -12.13 -11.35 34.28
C THR A 722 -11.75 -10.85 35.68
N ALA A 723 -11.41 -11.76 36.59
CA ALA A 723 -11.02 -11.40 37.95
C ALA A 723 -9.65 -10.69 38.02
N HIS A 724 -8.74 -10.98 37.07
CA HIS A 724 -7.35 -10.53 37.12
C HIS A 724 -6.96 -9.54 35.99
N THR A 725 -7.94 -8.95 35.29
CA THR A 725 -7.74 -8.02 34.14
C THR A 725 -8.60 -6.73 34.19
N ARG A 726 -8.64 -5.99 35.31
CA ARG A 726 -9.43 -4.72 35.45
C ARG A 726 -8.88 -3.54 34.61
N ALA A 727 -9.80 -2.62 34.24
CA ALA A 727 -9.61 -1.40 33.45
C ALA A 727 -8.49 -0.49 33.99
N ARG A 728 -7.67 0.04 33.08
CA ARG A 728 -6.38 0.66 33.35
C ARG A 728 -6.39 2.18 33.14
N PRO A 729 -5.37 2.89 33.64
CA PRO A 729 -5.05 4.22 33.14
C PRO A 729 -4.85 4.17 31.63
N GLY A 730 -5.67 4.91 30.90
CA GLY A 730 -5.58 5.02 29.45
C GLY A 730 -6.41 4.02 28.64
N ASP A 731 -7.50 3.51 29.19
CA ASP A 731 -8.49 2.80 28.38
C ASP A 731 -9.21 3.79 27.43
N PRO A 732 -9.39 3.44 26.15
CA PRO A 732 -10.06 4.31 25.19
C PRO A 732 -11.56 4.42 25.51
N GLY A 733 -12.10 5.63 25.38
CA GLY A 733 -13.53 5.89 25.45
C GLY A 733 -13.85 7.34 25.09
N ILE A 734 -15.05 7.79 25.43
CA ILE A 734 -15.50 9.17 25.19
C ILE A 734 -15.51 9.94 26.51
N CYS A 735 -14.85 11.10 26.52
CA CYS A 735 -14.94 12.07 27.60
C CYS A 735 -15.85 13.23 27.20
N LEU A 736 -16.69 13.68 28.13
CA LEU A 736 -17.53 14.88 27.99
C LEU A 736 -17.15 15.90 29.05
N ALA A 737 -16.95 17.16 28.66
CA ALA A 737 -16.88 18.29 29.59
C ALA A 737 -18.14 19.15 29.47
N VAL A 738 -18.75 19.47 30.62
CA VAL A 738 -19.94 20.32 30.72
C VAL A 738 -19.63 21.54 31.57
N ARG A 739 -19.74 22.72 30.97
CA ARG A 739 -19.64 24.02 31.66
C ARG A 739 -20.94 24.76 31.58
N ALA A 740 -21.29 25.39 32.69
CA ALA A 740 -22.48 26.23 32.81
C ALA A 740 -22.08 27.69 33.01
N GLU A 741 -22.69 28.59 32.24
CA GLU A 741 -22.63 30.04 32.48
C GLU A 741 -24.01 30.50 32.97
N VAL A 742 -24.03 31.19 34.11
CA VAL A 742 -25.26 31.60 34.78
C VAL A 742 -25.48 33.10 34.58
N ALA A 743 -26.60 33.47 33.95
CA ALA A 743 -27.03 34.86 33.85
C ALA A 743 -27.79 35.31 35.12
N MET A 744 -28.54 34.40 35.75
CA MET A 744 -29.28 34.66 36.99
C MET A 744 -29.31 33.40 37.87
N ALA A 745 -28.92 33.55 39.15
CA ALA A 745 -28.86 32.46 40.12
C ALA A 745 -29.83 32.71 41.29
N PRO A 746 -30.63 31.71 41.72
CA PRO A 746 -31.39 31.80 42.96
C PRO A 746 -30.48 31.97 44.19
N ILE A 747 -30.81 32.91 45.08
CA ILE A 747 -30.01 33.22 46.27
C ILE A 747 -29.85 31.96 47.14
N GLY A 748 -28.60 31.59 47.45
CA GLY A 748 -28.27 30.51 48.38
C GLY A 748 -28.22 29.10 47.78
N ARG A 749 -28.38 28.94 46.45
CA ARG A 749 -28.21 27.65 45.77
C ARG A 749 -26.93 27.63 44.93
N PRO A 750 -25.92 26.81 45.27
CA PRO A 750 -24.72 26.67 44.43
C PRO A 750 -25.04 25.88 43.14
N LEU A 751 -24.47 26.32 42.01
CA LEU A 751 -24.71 25.72 40.69
C LEU A 751 -24.17 24.30 40.56
N GLN A 752 -23.00 24.01 41.14
CA GLN A 752 -22.29 22.74 40.93
C GLN A 752 -23.09 21.51 41.43
N PRO A 753 -23.67 21.50 42.64
CA PRO A 753 -24.53 20.40 43.08
C PRO A 753 -25.77 20.20 42.20
N GLU A 754 -26.42 21.29 41.78
CA GLU A 754 -27.62 21.24 40.92
C GLU A 754 -27.28 20.68 39.52
N LEU A 755 -26.12 21.07 38.96
CA LEU A 755 -25.64 20.55 37.68
C LEU A 755 -25.19 19.08 37.80
N THR A 756 -24.56 18.70 38.92
CA THR A 756 -24.19 17.31 39.20
C THR A 756 -25.44 16.43 39.33
N GLU A 757 -26.49 16.92 40.00
CA GLU A 757 -27.75 16.22 40.13
C GLU A 757 -28.48 16.10 38.78
N LEU A 758 -28.43 17.13 37.94
CA LEU A 758 -28.91 17.05 36.55
C LEU A 758 -28.20 15.94 35.76
N LEU A 759 -26.87 15.86 35.84
CA LEU A 759 -26.10 14.84 35.10
C LEU A 759 -26.36 13.41 35.63
N LEU A 760 -26.45 13.24 36.95
CA LEU A 760 -26.82 11.96 37.56
C LEU A 760 -28.23 11.51 37.13
N ARG A 761 -29.19 12.44 37.03
CA ARG A 761 -30.53 12.16 36.53
C ARG A 761 -30.51 11.83 35.03
N MET A 762 -29.73 12.55 34.22
CA MET A 762 -29.55 12.21 32.81
C MET A 762 -28.95 10.81 32.61
N GLN A 763 -27.99 10.39 33.43
CA GLN A 763 -27.46 9.02 33.42
C GLN A 763 -28.51 7.98 33.80
N ALA A 764 -29.33 8.28 34.81
CA ALA A 764 -30.43 7.40 35.23
C ALA A 764 -31.52 7.28 34.15
N ASP A 765 -31.97 8.40 33.58
CA ASP A 765 -33.03 8.47 32.55
C ASP A 765 -32.56 7.78 31.25
N SER A 766 -31.28 7.89 30.90
CA SER A 766 -30.68 7.26 29.69
C SER A 766 -30.15 5.84 29.89
N GLY A 767 -30.08 5.35 31.15
CA GLY A 767 -29.52 4.05 31.50
C GLY A 767 -28.01 3.88 31.22
N VAL A 768 -27.27 4.99 31.11
CA VAL A 768 -25.84 4.98 30.78
C VAL A 768 -24.99 5.07 32.05
N THR A 769 -24.15 4.06 32.29
CA THR A 769 -23.15 4.07 33.37
C THR A 769 -21.88 4.80 32.92
N GLY A 770 -21.64 6.00 33.44
CA GLY A 770 -20.41 6.76 33.25
C GLY A 770 -19.91 7.35 34.57
N THR A 771 -18.62 7.63 34.66
CA THR A 771 -18.04 8.22 35.88
C THR A 771 -18.10 9.74 35.81
N ILE A 772 -18.68 10.38 36.82
CA ILE A 772 -18.73 11.85 36.91
C ILE A 772 -17.61 12.35 37.83
N GLY A 773 -16.72 13.18 37.28
CA GLY A 773 -15.69 13.91 37.99
C GLY A 773 -15.92 15.42 37.95
N ALA A 774 -15.17 16.16 38.77
CA ALA A 774 -15.16 17.63 38.75
C ALA A 774 -13.72 18.13 38.65
N THR A 775 -13.51 19.25 37.97
CA THR A 775 -12.21 19.94 37.94
C THR A 775 -11.95 20.73 39.22
N ASP A 776 -10.68 21.01 39.50
CA ASP A 776 -10.27 21.86 40.63
C ASP A 776 -10.80 23.29 40.43
N GLY A 777 -11.92 23.59 41.09
CA GLY A 777 -12.64 24.87 40.97
C GLY A 777 -14.16 24.73 40.75
N GLY A 778 -14.66 23.54 40.40
CA GLY A 778 -16.09 23.20 40.39
C GLY A 778 -16.94 23.81 39.27
N VAL A 779 -16.32 24.48 38.29
CA VAL A 779 -16.99 25.18 37.18
C VAL A 779 -17.28 24.26 35.99
N VAL A 780 -16.54 23.15 35.86
CA VAL A 780 -16.68 22.18 34.76
C VAL A 780 -16.84 20.78 35.35
N LEU A 781 -17.85 20.06 34.88
CA LEU A 781 -18.09 18.65 35.22
C LEU A 781 -17.64 17.76 34.06
N LEU A 782 -16.97 16.66 34.39
CA LEU A 782 -16.46 15.68 33.44
C LEU A 782 -17.28 14.40 33.53
N VAL A 783 -17.66 13.83 32.38
CA VAL A 783 -18.31 12.52 32.29
C VAL A 783 -17.44 11.61 31.41
N ALA A 784 -16.93 10.53 32.00
CA ALA A 784 -16.13 9.54 31.30
C ALA A 784 -16.97 8.31 30.96
N VAL A 785 -17.06 7.98 29.67
CA VAL A 785 -17.85 6.87 29.12
C VAL A 785 -16.88 5.86 28.50
N PRO A 786 -16.57 4.74 29.17
CA PRO A 786 -15.63 3.75 28.66
C PRO A 786 -16.25 2.86 27.58
N GLU A 787 -15.40 2.32 26.71
CA GLU A 787 -15.77 1.24 25.78
C GLU A 787 -16.19 -0.06 26.51
N PRO A 788 -16.94 -0.98 25.86
CA PRO A 788 -17.47 -0.92 24.48
C PRO A 788 -18.76 -0.09 24.36
N GLY A 789 -19.03 0.48 23.18
CA GLY A 789 -20.26 1.20 22.85
C GLY A 789 -20.27 2.67 23.30
N ALA A 790 -19.09 3.31 23.41
CA ALA A 790 -18.96 4.62 24.04
C ALA A 790 -19.63 5.75 23.25
N LEU A 791 -19.62 5.71 21.91
CA LEU A 791 -20.26 6.73 21.06
C LEU A 791 -21.79 6.65 21.16
N GLY A 792 -22.35 5.43 21.11
CA GLY A 792 -23.78 5.20 21.25
C GLY A 792 -24.31 5.57 22.64
N LYS A 793 -23.56 5.24 23.70
CA LYS A 793 -23.85 5.67 25.08
C LYS A 793 -23.81 7.18 25.23
N THR A 794 -22.80 7.83 24.65
CA THR A 794 -22.66 9.29 24.67
C THR A 794 -23.79 9.98 23.90
N GLY A 795 -24.19 9.44 22.74
CA GLY A 795 -25.33 9.94 21.98
C GLY A 795 -26.64 9.93 22.80
N ARG A 796 -26.91 8.86 23.54
CA ARG A 796 -28.10 8.79 24.43
C ARG A 796 -28.08 9.83 25.55
N LEU A 797 -26.91 10.11 26.13
CA LEU A 797 -26.77 11.17 27.14
C LEU A 797 -27.06 12.56 26.56
N LEU A 798 -26.55 12.87 25.36
CA LEU A 798 -26.76 14.17 24.70
C LEU A 798 -28.22 14.40 24.30
N ALA A 799 -28.96 13.34 23.95
CA ALA A 799 -30.37 13.45 23.58
C ALA A 799 -31.28 13.94 24.72
N GLU A 800 -30.93 13.64 25.99
CA GLU A 800 -31.69 14.05 27.18
C GLU A 800 -31.43 15.50 27.61
N LEU A 801 -30.37 16.13 27.09
CA LEU A 801 -29.89 17.44 27.52
C LEU A 801 -30.93 18.57 27.38
N PRO A 802 -31.69 18.70 26.26
CA PRO A 802 -32.70 19.75 26.14
C PRO A 802 -33.85 19.62 27.14
N GLY A 803 -34.27 18.39 27.43
CA GLY A 803 -35.32 18.08 28.40
C GLY A 803 -34.86 18.34 29.84
N ALA A 804 -33.60 18.04 30.15
CA ALA A 804 -33.01 18.31 31.44
C ALA A 804 -32.89 19.83 31.71
N LEU A 805 -32.48 20.61 30.70
CA LEU A 805 -32.41 22.08 30.79
C LEU A 805 -33.76 22.75 30.97
N SER A 806 -34.79 22.27 30.26
CA SER A 806 -36.16 22.78 30.39
C SER A 806 -36.72 22.57 31.81
N ARG A 807 -36.33 21.47 32.47
CA ARG A 807 -36.72 21.16 33.86
C ARG A 807 -36.03 22.06 34.89
N LEU A 808 -34.77 22.46 34.67
CA LEU A 808 -34.08 23.43 35.53
C LEU A 808 -34.72 24.82 35.47
N ARG A 809 -35.33 25.16 34.33
CA ARG A 809 -36.02 26.43 34.09
C ARG A 809 -37.44 26.47 34.65
N GLY A 810 -38.18 25.35 34.64
CA GLY A 810 -39.59 25.30 35.04
C GLY A 810 -39.89 25.26 36.55
N GLY A 811 -38.89 25.36 37.44
CA GLY A 811 -39.04 25.30 38.90
C GLY A 811 -39.30 26.68 39.55
N SER A 812 -39.75 26.72 40.81
CA SER A 812 -40.08 27.95 41.56
C SER A 812 -38.86 28.76 42.04
N GLY A 813 -37.91 28.98 41.14
CA GLY A 813 -36.63 29.66 41.30
C GLY A 813 -35.83 29.42 40.02
N GLU A 814 -36.11 30.22 38.99
CA GLU A 814 -35.62 29.99 37.63
C GLU A 814 -34.10 30.16 37.55
N TRP A 815 -33.41 29.13 37.03
CA TRP A 815 -32.02 29.20 36.66
C TRP A 815 -31.92 29.59 35.17
N ASP A 816 -31.41 30.79 34.90
CA ASP A 816 -31.06 31.21 33.55
C ASP A 816 -29.63 30.82 33.24
N VAL A 817 -29.49 29.60 32.70
CA VAL A 817 -28.20 28.94 32.48
C VAL A 817 -28.06 28.55 31.02
N SER A 818 -26.87 28.79 30.48
CA SER A 818 -26.44 28.30 29.16
C SER A 818 -25.31 27.29 29.36
N LEU A 819 -25.29 26.23 28.54
CA LEU A 819 -24.32 25.15 28.67
C LEU A 819 -23.38 25.08 27.46
N ALA A 820 -22.09 24.89 27.70
CA ALA A 820 -21.17 24.35 26.71
C ALA A 820 -20.88 22.88 27.02
N VAL A 821 -20.97 22.03 26.00
CA VAL A 821 -20.63 20.61 26.08
C VAL A 821 -19.58 20.27 25.04
N ALA A 822 -18.39 19.86 25.47
CA ALA A 822 -17.36 19.36 24.56
C ALA A 822 -17.18 17.84 24.66
N LEU A 823 -16.79 17.23 23.55
CA LEU A 823 -16.63 15.79 23.38
C LEU A 823 -15.25 15.48 22.80
N ALA A 824 -14.52 14.55 23.40
CA ALA A 824 -13.29 14.00 22.82
C ALA A 824 -13.25 12.48 23.00
N SER A 825 -12.58 11.79 22.07
CA SER A 825 -12.34 10.36 22.13
C SER A 825 -10.88 10.13 22.42
N GLY A 826 -10.59 9.19 23.30
CA GLY A 826 -9.22 8.81 23.60
C GLY A 826 -9.07 8.28 25.02
N ASP A 827 -7.82 8.20 25.42
CA ASP A 827 -7.41 7.55 26.64
C ASP A 827 -7.71 8.45 27.85
N PHE A 828 -8.35 7.89 28.87
CA PHE A 828 -8.52 8.53 30.17
C PHE A 828 -8.26 7.55 31.32
N ALA A 829 -7.88 8.10 32.46
CA ALA A 829 -7.64 7.41 33.72
C ALA A 829 -8.54 8.00 34.80
N ILE A 830 -8.98 7.17 35.73
CA ILE A 830 -9.85 7.58 36.84
C ILE A 830 -9.13 7.27 38.14
N GLU A 831 -8.80 8.31 38.91
CA GLU A 831 -8.23 8.20 40.25
C GLU A 831 -9.21 8.83 41.27
N GLY A 832 -10.02 7.98 41.91
CA GLY A 832 -11.04 8.44 42.85
C GLY A 832 -12.17 9.23 42.18
N ARG A 833 -12.29 10.54 42.45
CA ARG A 833 -13.27 11.46 41.82
C ARG A 833 -12.65 12.35 40.73
N GLN A 834 -11.35 12.20 40.46
CA GLN A 834 -10.68 12.94 39.41
C GLN A 834 -10.51 12.07 38.17
N VAL A 835 -10.62 12.70 37.01
CA VAL A 835 -10.48 12.09 35.69
C VAL A 835 -9.36 12.83 34.97
N HIS A 836 -8.40 12.09 34.44
CA HIS A 836 -7.20 12.63 33.80
C HIS A 836 -6.98 11.95 32.45
N GLY A 837 -6.27 12.58 31.52
CA GLY A 837 -5.87 11.96 30.27
C GLY A 837 -6.10 12.86 29.06
N ARG A 838 -5.63 12.40 27.91
CA ARG A 838 -5.59 13.24 26.69
C ARG A 838 -6.98 13.67 26.23
N ALA A 839 -7.97 12.78 26.33
CA ALA A 839 -9.35 13.12 26.02
C ALA A 839 -9.92 14.17 26.99
N VAL A 840 -9.47 14.16 28.26
CA VAL A 840 -9.86 15.15 29.28
C VAL A 840 -9.25 16.51 28.99
N ASP A 841 -7.95 16.55 28.70
CA ASP A 841 -7.24 17.79 28.39
C ASP A 841 -7.84 18.48 27.15
N GLU A 842 -8.19 17.69 26.13
CA GLU A 842 -8.85 18.18 24.92
C GLU A 842 -10.23 18.76 25.22
N VAL A 843 -11.10 18.06 25.96
CA VAL A 843 -12.45 18.61 26.26
C VAL A 843 -12.40 19.84 27.17
N LEU A 844 -11.47 19.90 28.12
CA LEU A 844 -11.32 21.07 29.00
C LEU A 844 -10.87 22.29 28.20
N TYR A 845 -9.88 22.12 27.32
CA TYR A 845 -9.44 23.16 26.42
C TYR A 845 -10.58 23.66 25.50
N LEU A 846 -11.35 22.75 24.92
CA LEU A 846 -12.46 23.08 24.01
C LEU A 846 -13.58 23.87 24.70
N VAL A 847 -13.94 23.51 25.93
CA VAL A 847 -15.00 24.19 26.68
C VAL A 847 -14.55 25.56 27.20
N ASP A 848 -13.28 25.72 27.52
CA ASP A 848 -12.70 27.00 27.97
C ASP A 848 -12.26 27.90 26.81
N HIS A 849 -12.38 27.45 25.57
CA HIS A 849 -11.97 28.24 24.41
C HIS A 849 -12.72 29.57 24.33
N ARG A 850 -12.00 30.63 23.97
CA ARG A 850 -12.49 32.00 23.95
C ARG A 850 -13.77 32.16 23.12
N THR A 851 -13.80 31.61 21.91
CA THR A 851 -14.98 31.63 21.01
C THR A 851 -16.22 31.00 21.64
N VAL A 852 -16.07 29.89 22.39
CA VAL A 852 -17.18 29.21 23.07
C VAL A 852 -17.68 30.05 24.22
N THR A 853 -16.78 30.60 25.03
CA THR A 853 -17.11 31.47 26.15
C THR A 853 -17.78 32.78 25.69
N GLU A 854 -17.32 33.39 24.60
CA GLU A 854 -17.94 34.58 24.01
C GLU A 854 -19.35 34.29 23.47
N ARG A 855 -19.60 33.10 22.91
CA ARG A 855 -20.94 32.69 22.46
C ARG A 855 -21.90 32.46 23.62
N LEU A 856 -21.44 31.84 24.71
CA LEU A 856 -22.25 31.63 25.92
C LEU A 856 -22.67 32.95 26.60
N ARG A 857 -21.87 34.02 26.46
CA ARG A 857 -22.10 35.33 27.09
C ARG A 857 -22.97 36.28 26.27
N ARG A 858 -23.42 35.89 25.08
CA ARG A 858 -24.31 36.73 24.28
C ARG A 858 -25.68 36.84 24.96
N PRO A 859 -26.32 38.03 24.99
CA PRO A 859 -27.65 38.21 25.59
C PRO A 859 -28.70 37.27 25.00
N ASP A 860 -28.56 36.96 23.70
CA ASP A 860 -29.47 36.10 22.93
C ASP A 860 -29.25 34.60 23.22
N ALA A 861 -28.17 34.25 23.92
CA ALA A 861 -27.74 32.88 24.19
C ALA A 861 -28.31 32.32 25.51
N ILE A 862 -29.09 33.08 26.28
CA ILE A 862 -29.64 32.66 27.58
C ILE A 862 -30.54 31.44 27.38
N GLY A 863 -30.05 30.26 27.78
CA GLY A 863 -30.74 28.98 27.58
C GLY A 863 -30.34 28.14 26.40
N SER A 864 -29.29 28.55 25.69
CA SER A 864 -28.75 27.80 24.56
C SER A 864 -27.72 26.76 25.03
N VAL A 865 -27.49 25.77 24.16
CA VAL A 865 -26.42 24.78 24.31
C VAL A 865 -25.43 25.00 23.18
N VAL A 866 -24.16 25.18 23.52
CA VAL A 866 -23.05 25.20 22.56
C VAL A 866 -22.38 23.84 22.57
N LEU A 867 -22.40 23.15 21.43
CA LEU A 867 -21.83 21.81 21.29
C LEU A 867 -20.49 21.88 20.58
N VAL A 868 -19.49 21.23 21.15
CA VAL A 868 -18.12 21.26 20.67
C VAL A 868 -17.59 19.84 20.52
N GLN A 869 -16.90 19.58 19.42
CA GLN A 869 -16.30 18.29 19.12
C GLN A 869 -14.80 18.44 18.94
N GLY A 870 -14.07 17.55 19.60
CA GLY A 870 -12.65 17.33 19.37
C GLY A 870 -12.40 16.67 18.02
N GLU A 871 -11.16 16.76 17.57
CA GLU A 871 -10.74 16.27 16.25
C GLU A 871 -10.90 14.73 16.17
N SER A 872 -10.62 14.05 17.28
CA SER A 872 -10.71 12.60 17.43
C SER A 872 -12.14 12.06 17.24
N VAL A 873 -13.15 12.73 17.80
CA VAL A 873 -14.57 12.31 17.66
C VAL A 873 -15.06 12.53 16.23
N ARG A 874 -14.61 13.60 15.58
CA ARG A 874 -14.95 13.89 14.19
C ARG A 874 -14.35 12.87 13.22
N ALA A 875 -13.11 12.43 13.45
CA ALA A 875 -12.43 11.46 12.59
C ALA A 875 -13.12 10.08 12.60
N ILE A 876 -13.66 9.65 13.74
CA ILE A 876 -14.24 8.31 13.94
C ILE A 876 -15.64 8.18 13.32
N SER A 877 -16.37 9.29 13.15
CA SER A 877 -17.82 9.26 13.03
C SER A 877 -18.35 9.47 11.59
N GLY A 878 -17.49 9.80 10.63
CA GLY A 878 -17.89 9.99 9.22
C GLY A 878 -19.12 10.90 9.09
N MET A 879 -19.11 12.01 9.84
CA MET A 879 -20.23 12.95 10.02
C MET A 879 -20.26 14.00 8.90
N GLU A 880 -20.28 13.57 7.64
CA GLU A 880 -20.35 14.46 6.47
C GLU A 880 -21.64 15.28 6.41
N HIS A 881 -22.63 14.92 7.23
CA HIS A 881 -23.98 15.49 7.24
C HIS A 881 -24.23 16.52 8.35
N LEU A 882 -23.31 16.70 9.30
CA LEU A 882 -23.44 17.72 10.37
C LEU A 882 -22.76 19.02 9.97
N ARG A 883 -23.44 20.14 10.17
CA ARG A 883 -22.88 21.47 9.98
C ARG A 883 -22.00 21.83 11.16
N VAL A 884 -20.74 22.12 10.85
CA VAL A 884 -19.69 22.36 11.83
C VAL A 884 -18.85 23.56 11.41
N GLU A 885 -18.50 24.38 12.38
CA GLU A 885 -17.62 25.55 12.23
C GLU A 885 -16.33 25.32 13.00
N ARG A 886 -15.18 25.69 12.44
CA ARG A 886 -13.91 25.56 13.15
C ARG A 886 -13.82 26.62 14.24
N LEU A 887 -13.31 26.25 15.43
CA LEU A 887 -13.23 27.16 16.57
C LEU A 887 -12.34 28.39 16.34
N ASP A 888 -11.28 28.23 15.54
CA ASP A 888 -10.44 29.30 15.04
C ASP A 888 -9.92 28.92 13.64
N ALA A 889 -10.33 29.68 12.63
CA ALA A 889 -9.93 29.45 11.24
C ALA A 889 -8.53 29.99 10.93
N GLU A 890 -8.02 30.92 11.73
CA GLU A 890 -6.75 31.62 11.48
C GLU A 890 -5.56 30.94 12.16
N THR A 891 -5.74 30.39 13.37
CA THR A 891 -4.67 29.79 14.16
C THR A 891 -4.52 28.28 13.97
N GLY A 892 -5.53 27.61 13.41
CA GLY A 892 -5.49 26.18 13.10
C GLY A 892 -5.72 25.26 14.31
N GLU A 893 -6.18 25.77 15.44
CA GLU A 893 -6.42 25.00 16.65
C GLU A 893 -7.47 23.86 16.44
N PRO A 894 -7.31 22.71 17.13
CA PRO A 894 -8.17 21.54 16.95
C PRO A 894 -9.50 21.73 17.67
N GLY A 895 -10.61 21.67 16.93
CA GLY A 895 -11.95 21.74 17.52
C GLY A 895 -13.00 22.28 16.58
N TRP A 896 -14.22 21.75 16.71
CA TRP A 896 -15.34 22.09 15.84
C TRP A 896 -16.60 22.38 16.65
N ILE A 897 -17.21 23.54 16.42
CA ILE A 897 -18.52 23.87 16.98
C ILE A 897 -19.58 23.24 16.09
N CYS A 898 -20.41 22.37 16.66
CA CYS A 898 -21.57 21.83 15.98
C CYS A 898 -22.66 22.91 15.94
N LEU A 899 -23.07 23.29 14.73
CA LEU A 899 -24.11 24.29 14.49
C LEU A 899 -25.52 23.68 14.53
N ASP A 900 -25.60 22.35 14.41
CA ASP A 900 -26.83 21.59 14.57
C ASP A 900 -27.06 21.23 16.06
N GLY A 901 -28.31 20.90 16.40
CA GLY A 901 -28.73 20.69 17.78
C GLY A 901 -28.17 19.39 18.42
N PRO A 902 -28.35 19.24 19.75
CA PRO A 902 -27.86 18.07 20.49
C PRO A 902 -28.48 16.75 20.04
N ALA A 903 -29.69 16.77 19.47
CA ALA A 903 -30.37 15.58 18.94
C ALA A 903 -29.77 15.09 17.60
N GLU A 904 -29.30 16.01 16.75
CA GLU A 904 -28.61 15.69 15.50
C GLU A 904 -27.24 15.07 15.78
N LEU A 905 -26.48 15.66 16.72
CA LEU A 905 -25.19 15.12 17.15
C LEU A 905 -25.34 13.75 17.84
N ALA A 906 -26.34 13.61 18.70
CA ALA A 906 -26.66 12.33 19.33
C ALA A 906 -26.89 11.20 18.32
N ARG A 907 -27.65 11.48 17.25
CA ARG A 907 -27.92 10.52 16.16
C ARG A 907 -26.66 10.17 15.38
N ALA A 908 -25.84 11.16 15.05
CA ALA A 908 -24.62 10.94 14.28
C ALA A 908 -23.61 10.04 15.03
N LEU A 909 -23.50 10.21 16.36
CA LEU A 909 -22.67 9.34 17.21
C LEU A 909 -23.22 7.91 17.30
N ALA A 910 -24.53 7.74 17.37
CA ALA A 910 -25.16 6.41 17.35
C ALA A 910 -24.97 5.70 15.99
N ASP A 911 -25.08 6.43 14.87
CA ASP A 911 -24.84 5.90 13.53
C ASP A 911 -23.37 5.54 13.29
N ALA A 912 -22.44 6.29 13.88
CA ALA A 912 -21.01 6.02 13.86
C ALA A 912 -20.68 4.71 14.57
N GLU A 913 -21.25 4.47 15.76
CA GLU A 913 -21.12 3.21 16.49
C GLU A 913 -21.57 2.02 15.63
N LEU A 914 -22.71 2.14 14.94
CA LEU A 914 -23.23 1.11 14.03
C LEU A 914 -22.38 0.85 12.78
N ARG A 915 -21.38 1.69 12.49
CA ARG A 915 -20.37 1.47 11.42
C ARG A 915 -19.10 0.83 11.96
N ILE A 916 -18.75 1.11 13.22
CA ILE A 916 -17.54 0.62 13.89
C ILE A 916 -17.78 -0.79 14.45
N ASP A 917 -18.97 -1.03 15.00
CA ASP A 917 -19.51 -2.36 15.24
C ASP A 917 -20.08 -2.92 13.92
N ASP A 918 -19.31 -3.73 13.18
CA ASP A 918 -19.94 -4.84 12.45
C ASP A 918 -20.09 -6.00 13.45
N PRO A 919 -21.28 -6.21 14.03
CA PRO A 919 -21.44 -7.17 15.10
C PRO A 919 -21.45 -8.59 14.52
N ALA A 920 -20.96 -9.53 15.33
CA ALA A 920 -21.44 -10.89 15.27
C ALA A 920 -22.97 -10.87 15.13
N VAL A 921 -23.47 -11.50 14.08
CA VAL A 921 -24.89 -11.63 13.75
C VAL A 921 -25.73 -12.00 14.99
N ASP A 922 -26.69 -11.16 15.39
CA ASP A 922 -27.54 -11.31 16.61
C ASP A 922 -28.71 -12.32 16.45
N TRP A 923 -28.51 -13.36 15.63
CA TRP A 923 -29.48 -14.45 15.52
C TRP A 923 -28.80 -15.81 15.62
N PRO A 924 -29.53 -16.83 16.10
CA PRO A 924 -29.02 -18.19 16.18
C PRO A 924 -28.64 -18.72 14.78
N ARG A 925 -27.34 -18.75 14.46
CA ARG A 925 -26.78 -19.16 13.15
C ARG A 925 -26.81 -20.67 12.95
N CYS A 926 -26.91 -21.07 11.68
CA CYS A 926 -26.87 -22.43 11.21
C CYS A 926 -25.58 -23.13 11.67
N GLY A 927 -25.70 -24.34 12.21
CA GLY A 927 -24.53 -25.14 12.60
C GLY A 927 -23.77 -25.78 11.43
N TYR A 928 -24.06 -25.39 10.18
CA TYR A 928 -23.39 -25.93 9.00
C TYR A 928 -22.09 -25.15 8.75
N GLN A 929 -20.97 -25.85 8.84
CA GLN A 929 -19.65 -25.33 8.48
C GLN A 929 -19.43 -25.62 6.99
N GLY A 930 -19.15 -24.57 6.21
CA GLY A 930 -19.09 -24.64 4.75
C GLY A 930 -17.89 -25.44 4.25
N GLY A 931 -17.98 -25.96 3.02
CA GLY A 931 -16.81 -26.47 2.28
C GLY A 931 -15.88 -25.33 1.82
N ALA A 932 -14.80 -25.68 1.10
CA ALA A 932 -13.66 -24.81 0.73
C ALA A 932 -13.95 -23.47 0.01
N ALA A 933 -15.21 -23.17 -0.32
CA ALA A 933 -15.63 -21.91 -0.96
C ALA A 933 -16.14 -20.84 0.04
N ASP A 934 -16.50 -21.20 1.28
CA ASP A 934 -16.99 -20.25 2.30
C ASP A 934 -16.64 -20.69 3.74
N PRO A 935 -15.44 -20.34 4.24
CA PRO A 935 -14.91 -20.83 5.52
C PRO A 935 -15.54 -20.17 6.76
N ALA A 936 -16.44 -19.18 6.60
CA ALA A 936 -17.08 -18.48 7.72
C ALA A 936 -18.28 -19.24 8.34
N GLY A 937 -18.69 -20.35 7.73
CA GLY A 937 -19.90 -21.09 8.09
C GLY A 937 -21.18 -20.39 7.64
N CYS A 938 -22.28 -21.14 7.55
CA CYS A 938 -23.55 -20.60 7.08
C CYS A 938 -24.12 -19.55 8.07
N SER A 939 -24.32 -18.31 7.60
CA SER A 939 -24.90 -17.22 8.39
C SER A 939 -26.42 -17.31 8.59
N GLY A 940 -27.06 -18.30 7.97
CA GLY A 940 -28.51 -18.55 7.99
C GLY A 940 -29.10 -18.75 9.38
N ILE A 941 -30.26 -18.16 9.63
CA ILE A 941 -31.03 -18.34 10.85
C ILE A 941 -31.49 -19.80 11.01
N ARG A 942 -31.29 -20.36 12.20
CA ARG A 942 -31.76 -21.71 12.53
C ARG A 942 -33.29 -21.76 12.56
N LEU A 943 -33.86 -22.82 12.00
CA LEU A 943 -35.29 -23.09 12.13
C LEU A 943 -35.66 -23.32 13.62
N PRO A 944 -36.88 -22.95 14.06
CA PRO A 944 -37.31 -23.14 15.44
C PRO A 944 -37.10 -24.58 15.91
N SER A 945 -36.40 -24.74 17.04
CA SER A 945 -36.06 -26.04 17.64
C SER A 945 -35.17 -26.97 16.78
N ARG A 946 -34.49 -26.45 15.76
CA ARG A 946 -33.55 -27.21 14.90
C ARG A 946 -32.14 -26.65 14.94
N ARG A 947 -31.16 -27.46 14.50
CA ARG A 947 -29.74 -27.08 14.47
C ARG A 947 -29.32 -26.36 13.19
N TRP A 948 -30.11 -26.47 12.13
CA TRP A 948 -29.78 -25.95 10.81
C TRP A 948 -30.76 -24.88 10.33
N CYS A 949 -30.31 -24.02 9.42
CA CYS A 949 -31.19 -23.16 8.65
C CYS A 949 -31.95 -23.98 7.60
N LEU A 950 -32.95 -23.37 6.95
CA LEU A 950 -33.77 -24.06 5.96
C LEU A 950 -32.94 -24.71 4.84
N ALA A 951 -31.85 -24.08 4.41
CA ALA A 951 -30.98 -24.59 3.35
C ALA A 951 -30.23 -25.88 3.72
N HIS A 952 -29.83 -26.01 4.99
CA HIS A 952 -29.04 -27.14 5.48
C HIS A 952 -29.86 -28.14 6.31
N ALA A 953 -31.17 -27.92 6.43
CA ALA A 953 -32.08 -28.84 7.10
C ALA A 953 -32.29 -30.11 6.25
N GLU A 954 -32.50 -31.26 6.89
CA GLU A 954 -32.76 -32.50 6.15
C GLU A 954 -34.08 -32.42 5.38
N GLU A 955 -34.25 -33.23 4.33
CA GLU A 955 -35.40 -33.15 3.42
C GLU A 955 -36.75 -33.29 4.15
N SER A 956 -36.81 -34.14 5.18
CA SER A 956 -37.98 -34.31 6.04
C SER A 956 -38.29 -33.06 6.88
N GLU A 957 -37.26 -32.35 7.35
CA GLU A 957 -37.39 -31.12 8.14
C GLU A 957 -37.79 -29.93 7.28
N GLN A 958 -37.23 -29.85 6.07
CA GLN A 958 -37.66 -28.88 5.07
C GLN A 958 -39.14 -29.10 4.70
N ALA A 959 -39.55 -30.35 4.48
CA ALA A 959 -40.94 -30.67 4.19
C ALA A 959 -41.88 -30.21 5.32
N LEU A 960 -41.52 -30.47 6.58
CA LEU A 960 -42.30 -30.03 7.74
C LEU A 960 -42.41 -28.50 7.83
N TYR A 961 -41.32 -27.76 7.58
CA TYR A 961 -41.39 -26.30 7.57
C TYR A 961 -42.30 -25.78 6.45
N LEU A 962 -42.16 -26.35 5.24
CA LEU A 962 -42.96 -25.98 4.09
C LEU A 962 -44.46 -26.31 4.27
N GLU A 963 -44.78 -27.42 4.93
CA GLU A 963 -46.17 -27.82 5.24
C GLU A 963 -46.89 -26.89 6.21
N VAL A 964 -46.18 -26.04 6.95
CA VAL A 964 -46.78 -25.05 7.87
C VAL A 964 -47.09 -23.73 7.17
N LEU A 965 -46.37 -23.42 6.08
CA LEU A 965 -46.57 -22.17 5.34
C LEU A 965 -47.92 -22.17 4.61
N ARG A 966 -48.65 -21.07 4.72
CA ARG A 966 -49.89 -20.79 4.00
C ARG A 966 -49.77 -19.43 3.31
N PRO A 967 -50.57 -19.14 2.28
CA PRO A 967 -50.65 -17.80 1.71
C PRO A 967 -50.90 -16.75 2.81
N GLY A 968 -50.02 -15.76 2.92
CA GLY A 968 -50.03 -14.72 3.96
C GLY A 968 -49.20 -15.04 5.22
N SER A 969 -48.57 -16.21 5.32
CA SER A 969 -47.70 -16.56 6.45
C SER A 969 -46.48 -15.62 6.56
N PRO A 970 -46.02 -15.29 7.79
CA PRO A 970 -44.76 -14.60 8.00
C PRO A 970 -43.56 -15.52 7.73
N VAL A 971 -42.45 -14.95 7.27
CA VAL A 971 -41.22 -15.67 6.91
C VAL A 971 -40.00 -14.95 7.49
N ASP A 972 -39.19 -15.66 8.28
CA ASP A 972 -37.87 -15.18 8.75
C ASP A 972 -36.81 -16.16 8.28
N LEU A 973 -36.01 -15.75 7.28
CA LEU A 973 -34.97 -16.54 6.64
C LEU A 973 -33.67 -15.73 6.50
N ARG A 974 -33.39 -14.86 7.47
CA ARG A 974 -32.15 -14.07 7.54
C ARG A 974 -30.90 -14.93 7.38
N GLY A 975 -29.90 -14.42 6.66
CA GLY A 975 -28.63 -15.10 6.41
C GLY A 975 -28.72 -16.40 5.58
N THR A 976 -29.91 -16.85 5.19
CA THR A 976 -30.09 -18.19 4.62
C THR A 976 -29.64 -18.20 3.15
N PRO A 977 -28.82 -19.17 2.72
CA PRO A 977 -28.49 -19.35 1.31
C PRO A 977 -29.64 -20.05 0.59
N PHE A 978 -30.08 -19.50 -0.54
CA PHE A 978 -31.10 -20.07 -1.42
C PHE A 978 -30.44 -20.55 -2.71
N ALA A 979 -30.30 -21.87 -2.81
CA ALA A 979 -29.80 -22.59 -3.98
C ALA A 979 -30.70 -23.82 -4.24
N ASP A 980 -30.48 -24.47 -5.38
CA ASP A 980 -31.11 -25.74 -5.77
C ASP A 980 -32.66 -25.73 -5.75
N GLY A 981 -33.25 -24.58 -6.10
CA GLY A 981 -34.71 -24.41 -6.18
C GLY A 981 -35.41 -24.30 -4.82
N LEU A 982 -34.66 -24.10 -3.73
CA LEU A 982 -35.23 -23.94 -2.38
C LEU A 982 -36.19 -22.75 -2.30
N LEU A 983 -35.83 -21.62 -2.92
CA LEU A 983 -36.68 -20.43 -2.96
C LEU A 983 -38.03 -20.74 -3.61
N GLU A 984 -38.03 -21.40 -4.76
CA GLU A 984 -39.25 -21.77 -5.48
C GLU A 984 -40.14 -22.72 -4.66
N ARG A 985 -39.54 -23.62 -3.86
CA ARG A 985 -40.29 -24.49 -2.94
C ARG A 985 -41.00 -23.69 -1.84
N VAL A 986 -40.35 -22.67 -1.27
CA VAL A 986 -40.95 -21.77 -0.26
C VAL A 986 -42.08 -20.95 -0.89
N LEU A 987 -41.82 -20.31 -2.02
CA LEU A 987 -42.78 -19.45 -2.70
C LEU A 987 -44.02 -20.21 -3.18
N ARG A 988 -43.87 -21.48 -3.58
CA ARG A 988 -44.99 -22.35 -3.98
C ARG A 988 -46.00 -22.57 -2.85
N GLN A 989 -45.56 -22.67 -1.60
CA GLN A 989 -46.45 -22.83 -0.45
C GLN A 989 -47.19 -21.53 -0.08
N LEU A 990 -46.59 -20.40 -0.42
CA LEU A 990 -47.18 -19.07 -0.22
C LEU A 990 -48.07 -18.64 -1.39
N ARG A 991 -48.18 -19.45 -2.45
CA ARG A 991 -49.02 -19.14 -3.62
C ARG A 991 -50.49 -19.37 -3.28
N ASP A 992 -51.29 -18.33 -3.40
CA ASP A 992 -52.73 -18.40 -3.17
C ASP A 992 -53.37 -19.28 -4.26
N PRO A 993 -54.10 -20.36 -3.89
CA PRO A 993 -54.72 -21.24 -4.87
C PRO A 993 -55.79 -20.57 -5.75
N LEU A 994 -56.41 -19.49 -5.27
CA LEU A 994 -57.50 -18.80 -5.98
C LEU A 994 -56.98 -17.78 -6.98
N THR A 995 -55.97 -17.01 -6.59
CA THR A 995 -55.42 -15.93 -7.42
C THR A 995 -54.21 -16.37 -8.22
N GLY A 996 -53.55 -17.45 -7.81
CA GLY A 996 -52.29 -17.92 -8.39
C GLY A 996 -51.09 -17.03 -8.05
N HIS A 997 -51.25 -15.94 -7.30
CA HIS A 997 -50.17 -15.03 -6.92
C HIS A 997 -49.51 -15.45 -5.61
N VAL A 998 -48.22 -15.15 -5.45
CA VAL A 998 -47.53 -15.36 -4.17
C VAL A 998 -48.05 -14.33 -3.19
N ARG A 999 -48.60 -14.78 -2.07
CA ARG A 999 -49.06 -13.91 -0.98
C ARG A 999 -48.23 -14.18 0.26
N MET A 1000 -47.44 -13.21 0.69
CA MET A 1000 -46.55 -13.34 1.83
C MET A 1000 -46.92 -12.31 2.91
N GLY A 1001 -46.88 -12.72 4.17
CA GLY A 1001 -47.02 -11.82 5.31
C GLY A 1001 -45.75 -10.96 5.51
N PRO A 1002 -45.41 -10.61 6.76
CA PRO A 1002 -44.10 -10.01 7.05
C PRO A 1002 -42.94 -10.94 6.68
N GLY A 1003 -41.94 -10.43 5.96
CA GLY A 1003 -40.79 -11.19 5.47
C GLY A 1003 -39.46 -10.56 5.89
N VAL A 1004 -38.53 -11.33 6.43
CA VAL A 1004 -37.18 -10.86 6.80
C VAL A 1004 -36.12 -11.77 6.19
N PHE A 1005 -35.32 -11.20 5.29
CA PHE A 1005 -34.28 -11.84 4.49
C PHE A 1005 -32.94 -11.11 4.61
N ASP A 1006 -32.74 -10.35 5.68
CA ASP A 1006 -31.50 -9.60 5.90
C ASP A 1006 -30.28 -10.52 5.84
N ARG A 1007 -29.23 -10.10 5.12
CA ARG A 1007 -28.02 -10.89 4.85
C ARG A 1007 -28.24 -12.23 4.14
N ALA A 1008 -29.43 -12.51 3.58
CA ALA A 1008 -29.67 -13.73 2.82
C ALA A 1008 -28.92 -13.73 1.48
N HIS A 1009 -28.56 -14.92 0.99
CA HIS A 1009 -27.87 -15.09 -0.28
C HIS A 1009 -28.76 -15.86 -1.26
N PHE A 1010 -29.16 -15.22 -2.36
CA PHE A 1010 -29.98 -15.82 -3.40
C PHE A 1010 -29.09 -16.20 -4.59
N ALA A 1011 -28.62 -17.46 -4.59
CA ALA A 1011 -27.89 -18.03 -5.72
C ALA A 1011 -28.83 -18.27 -6.90
N ASP A 1012 -30.05 -18.75 -6.62
CA ASP A 1012 -31.13 -18.85 -7.60
C ASP A 1012 -31.80 -17.48 -7.86
N GLY A 1013 -32.47 -17.34 -9.00
CA GLY A 1013 -33.25 -16.15 -9.31
C GLY A 1013 -34.54 -16.05 -8.50
N TRP A 1014 -34.86 -14.86 -8.02
CA TRP A 1014 -36.17 -14.53 -7.46
C TRP A 1014 -37.10 -14.14 -8.61
N ASN A 1015 -37.97 -15.05 -9.06
CA ASN A 1015 -38.79 -14.86 -10.26
C ASN A 1015 -40.28 -14.87 -9.93
N THR A 1016 -40.75 -13.88 -9.16
CA THR A 1016 -42.17 -13.78 -8.80
C THR A 1016 -42.79 -12.51 -9.34
N ALA A 1017 -43.40 -12.61 -10.52
CA ALA A 1017 -44.25 -11.56 -11.03
C ALA A 1017 -45.61 -11.55 -10.32
N GLY A 1018 -46.12 -10.36 -10.00
CA GLY A 1018 -47.43 -10.17 -9.39
C GLY A 1018 -47.53 -10.67 -7.95
N ALA A 1019 -46.44 -10.64 -7.17
CA ALA A 1019 -46.48 -11.05 -5.77
C ALA A 1019 -47.15 -9.98 -4.89
N GLU A 1020 -47.86 -10.41 -3.84
CA GLU A 1020 -48.49 -9.54 -2.87
C GLU A 1020 -47.87 -9.72 -1.48
N PHE A 1021 -47.21 -8.67 -1.00
CA PHE A 1021 -46.56 -8.64 0.30
C PHE A 1021 -47.42 -7.81 1.26
N GLU A 1022 -48.07 -8.47 2.21
CA GLU A 1022 -49.05 -7.85 3.11
C GLU A 1022 -48.40 -7.14 4.30
N GLY A 1023 -47.21 -7.59 4.69
CA GLY A 1023 -46.44 -7.08 5.84
C GLY A 1023 -45.21 -6.28 5.44
N ARG A 1024 -44.38 -5.95 6.44
CA ARG A 1024 -43.06 -5.35 6.21
C ARG A 1024 -42.13 -6.38 5.57
N LEU A 1025 -41.29 -5.92 4.66
CA LEU A 1025 -40.36 -6.77 3.94
C LEU A 1025 -38.95 -6.18 4.03
N SER A 1026 -37.98 -6.98 4.46
CA SER A 1026 -36.59 -6.52 4.63
C SER A 1026 -35.62 -7.48 3.94
N PHE A 1027 -34.72 -6.91 3.14
CA PHE A 1027 -33.62 -7.58 2.46
C PHE A 1027 -32.30 -6.89 2.79
N ASP A 1028 -32.19 -6.22 3.94
CA ASP A 1028 -31.03 -5.38 4.23
C ASP A 1028 -29.74 -6.21 4.19
N ARG A 1029 -28.76 -5.74 3.42
CA ARG A 1029 -27.48 -6.44 3.16
C ARG A 1029 -27.63 -7.82 2.49
N ALA A 1030 -28.74 -8.12 1.81
CA ALA A 1030 -28.89 -9.35 1.05
C ALA A 1030 -28.03 -9.34 -0.24
N LEU A 1031 -27.71 -10.53 -0.75
CA LEU A 1031 -26.97 -10.72 -1.99
C LEU A 1031 -27.82 -11.51 -2.98
N PHE A 1032 -28.12 -10.94 -4.14
CA PHE A 1032 -28.78 -11.61 -5.26
C PHE A 1032 -27.76 -11.90 -6.37
N ASP A 1033 -27.34 -13.16 -6.48
CA ASP A 1033 -26.48 -13.63 -7.57
C ASP A 1033 -27.29 -13.97 -8.83
N GLY A 1034 -28.52 -14.45 -8.66
CA GLY A 1034 -29.51 -14.63 -9.73
C GLY A 1034 -30.25 -13.34 -10.10
N ARG A 1035 -31.07 -13.39 -11.16
CA ARG A 1035 -31.99 -12.29 -11.49
C ARG A 1035 -33.05 -12.14 -10.38
N ALA A 1036 -33.31 -10.90 -9.96
CA ALA A 1036 -34.33 -10.59 -8.96
C ALA A 1036 -35.49 -9.81 -9.60
N SER A 1037 -36.52 -10.52 -10.05
CA SER A 1037 -37.74 -9.96 -10.62
C SER A 1037 -38.89 -9.96 -9.62
N PHE A 1038 -39.30 -8.75 -9.26
CA PHE A 1038 -40.48 -8.39 -8.47
C PHE A 1038 -41.54 -7.70 -9.35
N GLU A 1039 -41.50 -7.87 -10.67
CA GLU A 1039 -42.39 -7.18 -11.61
C GLU A 1039 -43.87 -7.32 -11.24
N ALA A 1040 -44.64 -6.24 -11.45
CA ALA A 1040 -46.06 -6.15 -11.15
C ALA A 1040 -46.44 -6.49 -9.69
N SER A 1041 -45.49 -6.48 -8.76
CA SER A 1041 -45.75 -6.85 -7.36
C SER A 1041 -46.33 -5.69 -6.55
N ARG A 1042 -47.09 -6.02 -5.51
CA ARG A 1042 -47.67 -5.04 -4.59
C ARG A 1042 -47.12 -5.23 -3.18
N PHE A 1043 -46.49 -4.18 -2.66
CA PHE A 1043 -45.96 -4.10 -1.31
C PHE A 1043 -46.87 -3.22 -0.46
N LYS A 1044 -47.69 -3.85 0.40
CA LYS A 1044 -48.62 -3.14 1.29
C LYS A 1044 -47.93 -2.60 2.54
N GLY A 1045 -46.85 -3.24 3.00
CA GLY A 1045 -46.01 -2.78 4.11
C GLY A 1045 -44.77 -2.01 3.65
N ALA A 1046 -44.00 -1.49 4.61
CA ALA A 1046 -42.73 -0.82 4.33
C ALA A 1046 -41.69 -1.83 3.86
N VAL A 1047 -40.87 -1.43 2.88
CA VAL A 1047 -39.86 -2.30 2.26
C VAL A 1047 -38.47 -1.70 2.39
N SER A 1048 -37.50 -2.53 2.75
CA SER A 1048 -36.09 -2.15 2.86
C SER A 1048 -35.22 -3.10 2.07
N PHE A 1049 -34.42 -2.54 1.17
CA PHE A 1049 -33.32 -3.18 0.44
C PHE A 1049 -31.99 -2.51 0.82
N GLY A 1050 -31.87 -1.85 1.97
CA GLY A 1050 -30.70 -1.06 2.33
C GLY A 1050 -29.42 -1.88 2.26
N ARG A 1051 -28.41 -1.39 1.53
CA ARG A 1051 -27.12 -2.08 1.31
C ARG A 1051 -27.22 -3.46 0.63
N THR A 1052 -28.29 -3.73 -0.10
CA THR A 1052 -28.43 -4.96 -0.91
C THR A 1052 -27.53 -4.91 -2.14
N VAL A 1053 -27.02 -6.06 -2.57
CA VAL A 1053 -26.24 -6.21 -3.80
C VAL A 1053 -27.00 -7.09 -4.80
N PHE A 1054 -27.36 -6.55 -5.95
CA PHE A 1054 -27.91 -7.27 -7.11
C PHE A 1054 -26.80 -7.48 -8.13
N ARG A 1055 -26.19 -8.66 -8.20
CA ARG A 1055 -25.11 -8.93 -9.19
C ARG A 1055 -25.61 -9.03 -10.64
N ARG A 1056 -26.91 -9.20 -10.82
CA ARG A 1056 -27.62 -9.26 -12.11
C ARG A 1056 -28.75 -8.22 -12.12
N ASP A 1057 -29.73 -8.41 -13.00
CA ASP A 1057 -30.85 -7.47 -13.13
C ASP A 1057 -31.76 -7.51 -11.89
N GLY A 1058 -32.07 -6.33 -11.35
CA GLY A 1058 -33.11 -6.10 -10.35
C GLY A 1058 -34.30 -5.42 -11.02
N ALA A 1059 -35.39 -6.16 -11.23
CA ALA A 1059 -36.57 -5.70 -11.97
C ALA A 1059 -37.76 -5.52 -11.02
N PHE A 1060 -38.29 -4.31 -10.97
CA PHE A 1060 -39.44 -3.90 -10.17
C PHE A 1060 -40.55 -3.31 -11.03
N ASP A 1061 -40.49 -3.49 -12.35
CA ASP A 1061 -41.37 -2.83 -13.31
C ASP A 1061 -42.85 -3.13 -13.05
N GLY A 1062 -43.70 -2.11 -13.09
CA GLY A 1062 -45.14 -2.18 -12.84
C GLY A 1062 -45.51 -2.41 -11.37
N SER A 1063 -44.55 -2.36 -10.44
CA SER A 1063 -44.82 -2.64 -9.02
C SER A 1063 -45.47 -1.46 -8.31
N THR A 1064 -46.12 -1.72 -7.19
CA THR A 1064 -46.74 -0.71 -6.33
C THR A 1064 -46.25 -0.83 -4.89
N PHE A 1065 -45.69 0.25 -4.35
CA PHE A 1065 -45.28 0.39 -2.97
C PHE A 1065 -46.26 1.32 -2.23
N ASP A 1066 -47.12 0.75 -1.39
CA ASP A 1066 -48.15 1.50 -0.66
C ASP A 1066 -47.55 2.28 0.54
N ARG A 1067 -46.34 1.93 0.98
CA ARG A 1067 -45.59 2.53 2.10
C ARG A 1067 -44.21 3.00 1.64
N GLU A 1068 -43.37 3.42 2.59
CA GLU A 1068 -41.99 3.83 2.33
C GLU A 1068 -41.17 2.67 1.78
N ALA A 1069 -40.39 2.95 0.74
CA ALA A 1069 -39.47 2.03 0.10
C ALA A 1069 -38.03 2.57 0.21
N ARG A 1070 -37.14 1.78 0.82
CA ARG A 1070 -35.73 2.14 1.02
C ARG A 1070 -34.84 1.24 0.17
N PHE A 1071 -33.97 1.88 -0.59
CA PHE A 1071 -32.92 1.34 -1.44
C PHE A 1071 -31.62 2.15 -1.22
N ASP A 1072 -31.39 2.64 0.01
CA ASP A 1072 -30.18 3.39 0.33
C ASP A 1072 -28.95 2.49 0.24
N ARG A 1073 -27.89 3.01 -0.38
CA ARG A 1073 -26.62 2.28 -0.55
C ARG A 1073 -26.74 0.93 -1.25
N VAL A 1074 -27.75 0.75 -2.10
CA VAL A 1074 -27.90 -0.47 -2.92
C VAL A 1074 -26.88 -0.47 -4.05
N ASP A 1075 -26.33 -1.64 -4.36
CA ASP A 1075 -25.47 -1.87 -5.53
C ASP A 1075 -26.23 -2.74 -6.56
N PHE A 1076 -26.54 -2.15 -7.71
CA PHE A 1076 -27.06 -2.86 -8.88
C PHE A 1076 -25.92 -3.12 -9.86
N GLY A 1077 -25.30 -4.29 -9.79
CA GLY A 1077 -24.28 -4.75 -10.73
C GLY A 1077 -24.82 -5.03 -12.15
N GLY A 1078 -26.13 -5.20 -12.31
CA GLY A 1078 -26.83 -5.32 -13.60
C GLY A 1078 -27.81 -4.18 -13.86
N SER A 1079 -28.85 -4.43 -14.66
CA SER A 1079 -29.86 -3.41 -14.96
C SER A 1079 -30.82 -3.19 -13.78
N ALA A 1080 -31.25 -1.96 -13.54
CA ALA A 1080 -32.19 -1.59 -12.50
C ALA A 1080 -33.51 -1.12 -13.13
N GLY A 1081 -34.54 -1.96 -13.09
CA GLY A 1081 -35.86 -1.70 -13.71
C GLY A 1081 -36.89 -1.22 -12.70
N PHE A 1082 -37.49 -0.06 -12.94
CA PHE A 1082 -38.58 0.53 -12.18
C PHE A 1082 -39.63 1.17 -13.11
N ALA A 1083 -39.73 0.70 -14.35
CA ALA A 1083 -40.67 1.26 -15.30
C ALA A 1083 -42.10 1.03 -14.81
N ASP A 1084 -42.99 2.01 -14.98
CA ASP A 1084 -44.39 1.93 -14.54
C ASP A 1084 -44.59 1.69 -13.02
N THR A 1085 -43.55 1.86 -12.20
CA THR A 1085 -43.63 1.64 -10.75
C THR A 1085 -44.29 2.81 -10.03
N MET A 1086 -45.12 2.52 -9.02
CA MET A 1086 -45.79 3.53 -8.19
C MET A 1086 -45.34 3.48 -6.73
N PHE A 1087 -44.79 4.58 -6.23
CA PHE A 1087 -44.45 4.79 -4.82
C PHE A 1087 -45.44 5.75 -4.17
N ALA A 1088 -46.31 5.24 -3.29
CA ALA A 1088 -47.40 6.01 -2.72
C ALA A 1088 -46.99 6.95 -1.57
N ARG A 1089 -45.85 6.70 -0.90
CA ARG A 1089 -45.40 7.48 0.28
C ARG A 1089 -44.02 8.10 0.14
N GLY A 1090 -43.02 7.36 -0.34
CA GLY A 1090 -41.67 7.89 -0.51
C GLY A 1090 -40.69 6.81 -0.99
N LEU A 1091 -39.60 7.28 -1.58
CA LEU A 1091 -38.53 6.46 -2.14
C LEU A 1091 -37.19 7.03 -1.67
N ASP A 1092 -36.36 6.21 -1.04
CA ASP A 1092 -34.99 6.59 -0.67
C ASP A 1092 -34.01 5.70 -1.43
N MET A 1093 -33.25 6.26 -2.36
CA MET A 1093 -32.18 5.62 -3.12
C MET A 1093 -30.83 6.30 -2.87
N ALA A 1094 -30.68 7.06 -1.77
CA ALA A 1094 -29.47 7.82 -1.51
C ALA A 1094 -28.24 6.90 -1.46
N ARG A 1095 -27.14 7.34 -2.09
CA ARG A 1095 -25.86 6.62 -2.18
C ARG A 1095 -25.93 5.25 -2.88
N ALA A 1096 -26.94 4.99 -3.70
CA ALA A 1096 -26.97 3.78 -4.52
C ALA A 1096 -25.97 3.84 -5.69
N GLU A 1097 -25.47 2.68 -6.13
CA GLU A 1097 -24.64 2.52 -7.32
C GLU A 1097 -25.37 1.63 -8.35
N VAL A 1098 -25.46 2.07 -9.60
CA VAL A 1098 -26.12 1.33 -10.69
C VAL A 1098 -25.17 1.18 -11.85
N TRP A 1099 -24.68 -0.04 -12.08
CA TRP A 1099 -23.66 -0.35 -13.06
C TRP A 1099 -24.20 -0.64 -14.46
N GLY A 1100 -25.42 -1.17 -14.56
CA GLY A 1100 -26.13 -1.39 -15.83
C GLY A 1100 -27.15 -0.32 -16.17
N GLU A 1101 -28.02 -0.60 -17.14
CA GLU A 1101 -29.07 0.35 -17.56
C GLU A 1101 -30.11 0.56 -16.45
N ALA A 1102 -30.39 1.83 -16.13
CA ALA A 1102 -31.44 2.21 -15.19
C ALA A 1102 -32.71 2.62 -15.95
N VAL A 1103 -33.77 1.82 -15.84
CA VAL A 1103 -35.03 2.04 -16.56
C VAL A 1103 -36.10 2.51 -15.58
N MET A 1104 -36.31 3.82 -15.48
CA MET A 1104 -37.26 4.47 -14.58
C MET A 1104 -38.49 5.00 -15.32
N SER A 1105 -38.66 4.66 -16.60
CA SER A 1105 -39.74 5.12 -17.48
C SER A 1105 -41.13 5.04 -16.83
N ARG A 1106 -41.89 6.14 -16.80
CA ARG A 1106 -43.26 6.21 -16.25
C ARG A 1106 -43.37 5.90 -14.75
N MET A 1107 -42.27 5.88 -14.01
CA MET A 1107 -42.28 5.77 -12.56
C MET A 1107 -43.00 6.97 -11.92
N ARG A 1108 -43.82 6.72 -10.89
CA ARG A 1108 -44.54 7.76 -10.15
C ARG A 1108 -44.21 7.71 -8.66
N VAL A 1109 -43.71 8.82 -8.11
CA VAL A 1109 -43.46 8.96 -6.67
C VAL A 1109 -44.33 10.06 -6.10
N ARG A 1110 -45.21 9.72 -5.15
CA ARG A 1110 -46.17 10.68 -4.58
C ARG A 1110 -45.62 11.54 -3.45
N GLY A 1111 -44.71 11.00 -2.64
CA GLY A 1111 -44.09 11.74 -1.55
C GLY A 1111 -42.63 12.02 -1.81
N VAL A 1112 -41.81 12.08 -0.76
CA VAL A 1112 -40.40 12.49 -0.86
C VAL A 1112 -39.60 11.40 -1.58
N SER A 1113 -38.78 11.82 -2.55
CA SER A 1113 -37.82 10.96 -3.24
C SER A 1113 -36.39 11.47 -3.05
N GLY A 1114 -35.49 10.63 -2.52
CA GLY A 1114 -34.08 10.95 -2.33
C GLY A 1114 -33.17 10.10 -3.19
N PHE A 1115 -32.27 10.73 -3.94
CA PHE A 1115 -31.24 10.14 -4.81
C PHE A 1115 -29.87 10.78 -4.56
N ALA A 1116 -29.70 11.43 -3.40
CA ALA A 1116 -28.48 12.15 -3.08
C ALA A 1116 -27.27 11.20 -3.08
N HIS A 1117 -26.20 11.60 -3.75
CA HIS A 1117 -24.97 10.81 -3.94
C HIS A 1117 -25.14 9.47 -4.68
N THR A 1118 -26.22 9.27 -5.42
CA THR A 1118 -26.41 8.09 -6.27
C THR A 1118 -25.50 8.17 -7.51
N VAL A 1119 -24.97 7.04 -7.97
CA VAL A 1119 -24.13 6.95 -9.18
C VAL A 1119 -24.78 6.01 -10.20
N PHE A 1120 -25.08 6.53 -11.38
CA PHE A 1120 -25.55 5.76 -12.54
C PHE A 1120 -24.39 5.65 -13.53
N HIS A 1121 -23.77 4.49 -13.67
CA HIS A 1121 -22.59 4.31 -14.52
C HIS A 1121 -22.94 4.18 -16.01
N ASP A 1122 -24.08 3.56 -16.33
CA ASP A 1122 -24.57 3.37 -17.70
C ASP A 1122 -25.83 4.23 -17.96
N ARG A 1123 -26.46 4.03 -19.12
CA ARG A 1123 -27.63 4.80 -19.57
C ARG A 1123 -28.75 4.77 -18.53
N SER A 1124 -29.39 5.92 -18.32
CA SER A 1124 -30.59 6.00 -17.48
C SER A 1124 -31.77 6.66 -18.20
N THR A 1125 -32.94 6.03 -18.15
CA THR A 1125 -34.17 6.50 -18.80
C THR A 1125 -35.23 6.85 -17.77
N TRP A 1126 -35.74 8.07 -17.85
CA TRP A 1126 -36.69 8.66 -16.91
C TRP A 1126 -37.90 9.22 -17.66
N ASP A 1127 -38.21 8.68 -18.84
CA ASP A 1127 -39.26 9.22 -19.69
C ASP A 1127 -40.62 9.15 -19.00
N ARG A 1128 -41.35 10.25 -18.99
CA ARG A 1128 -42.70 10.38 -18.41
C ARG A 1128 -42.78 9.97 -16.95
N THR A 1129 -41.65 10.06 -16.22
CA THR A 1129 -41.63 9.95 -14.76
C THR A 1129 -42.43 11.09 -14.12
N ALA A 1130 -42.99 10.87 -12.93
CA ALA A 1130 -43.74 11.88 -12.20
C ALA A 1130 -43.37 11.89 -10.71
N PHE A 1131 -42.75 12.97 -10.26
CA PHE A 1131 -42.44 13.23 -8.85
C PHE A 1131 -43.44 14.25 -8.30
N GLN A 1132 -44.44 13.80 -7.55
CA GLN A 1132 -45.45 14.69 -6.97
C GLN A 1132 -44.97 15.36 -5.68
N GLY A 1133 -44.10 14.67 -4.93
CA GLY A 1133 -43.41 15.23 -3.77
C GLY A 1133 -42.01 15.75 -4.12
N PRO A 1134 -41.28 16.30 -3.13
CA PRO A 1134 -39.92 16.80 -3.32
C PRO A 1134 -38.95 15.71 -3.81
N ALA A 1135 -38.10 16.06 -4.77
CA ALA A 1135 -37.11 15.18 -5.37
C ALA A 1135 -35.68 15.72 -5.20
N ALA A 1136 -34.84 14.96 -4.52
CA ALA A 1136 -33.48 15.33 -4.14
C ALA A 1136 -32.46 14.51 -4.97
N PHE A 1137 -31.73 15.14 -5.88
CA PHE A 1137 -30.66 14.55 -6.71
C PHE A 1137 -29.30 15.24 -6.41
N GLU A 1138 -29.09 15.65 -5.16
CA GLU A 1138 -27.87 16.35 -4.77
C GLU A 1138 -26.65 15.45 -4.92
N SER A 1139 -25.61 15.95 -5.59
CA SER A 1139 -24.37 15.20 -5.82
C SER A 1139 -24.57 13.84 -6.51
N THR A 1140 -25.67 13.68 -7.26
CA THR A 1140 -25.89 12.49 -8.10
C THR A 1140 -24.95 12.54 -9.32
N VAL A 1141 -24.39 11.40 -9.70
CA VAL A 1141 -23.49 11.28 -10.86
C VAL A 1141 -24.12 10.41 -11.93
N TRP A 1142 -24.30 10.94 -13.13
CA TRP A 1142 -24.66 10.20 -14.34
C TRP A 1142 -23.42 10.05 -15.22
N GLY A 1143 -22.87 8.84 -15.27
CA GLY A 1143 -21.67 8.47 -16.03
C GLY A 1143 -21.90 8.32 -17.54
N SER A 1144 -23.16 8.18 -17.96
CA SER A 1144 -23.57 7.95 -19.36
C SER A 1144 -24.83 8.75 -19.72
N GLU A 1145 -25.38 8.51 -20.91
CA GLU A 1145 -26.53 9.20 -21.47
C GLU A 1145 -27.76 9.10 -20.56
N THR A 1146 -28.42 10.24 -20.31
CA THR A 1146 -29.62 10.30 -19.46
C THR A 1146 -30.77 11.00 -20.16
N LEU A 1147 -31.94 10.35 -20.21
CA LEU A 1147 -33.13 10.82 -20.94
C LEU A 1147 -34.29 11.11 -19.98
N PHE A 1148 -34.74 12.37 -19.91
CA PHE A 1148 -35.87 12.84 -19.10
C PHE A 1148 -37.10 13.22 -19.96
N ASP A 1149 -37.33 12.53 -21.08
CA ASP A 1149 -38.41 12.90 -22.02
C ASP A 1149 -39.81 12.83 -21.39
N GLY A 1150 -40.48 13.96 -21.25
CA GLY A 1150 -41.80 14.08 -20.64
C GLY A 1150 -41.82 13.93 -19.12
N ALA A 1151 -40.66 13.96 -18.44
CA ALA A 1151 -40.58 13.88 -16.99
C ALA A 1151 -41.29 15.07 -16.31
N ARG A 1152 -42.02 14.81 -15.22
CA ARG A 1152 -42.83 15.80 -14.50
C ARG A 1152 -42.41 15.87 -13.04
N PHE A 1153 -41.88 17.00 -12.63
CA PHE A 1153 -41.49 17.31 -11.27
C PHE A 1153 -42.49 18.30 -10.69
N GLU A 1154 -43.53 17.81 -10.01
CA GLU A 1154 -44.56 18.64 -9.38
C GLU A 1154 -44.13 19.16 -8.01
N GLY A 1155 -43.21 18.48 -7.35
CA GLY A 1155 -42.54 18.94 -6.11
C GLY A 1155 -41.20 19.65 -6.39
N ARG A 1156 -40.66 20.29 -5.34
CA ARG A 1156 -39.34 20.95 -5.40
C ARG A 1156 -38.25 19.95 -5.77
N THR A 1157 -37.44 20.30 -6.76
CA THR A 1157 -36.38 19.42 -7.27
C THR A 1157 -35.01 20.06 -7.12
N SER A 1158 -34.03 19.28 -6.69
CA SER A 1158 -32.66 19.78 -6.51
C SER A 1158 -31.68 18.85 -7.24
N PHE A 1159 -30.89 19.42 -8.16
CA PHE A 1159 -29.75 18.81 -8.82
C PHE A 1159 -28.44 19.47 -8.36
N ALA A 1160 -28.42 20.04 -7.14
CA ALA A 1160 -27.25 20.75 -6.65
C ALA A 1160 -26.02 19.82 -6.62
N LEU A 1161 -24.87 20.28 -7.12
CA LEU A 1161 -23.62 19.51 -7.21
C LEU A 1161 -23.71 18.23 -8.04
N ALA A 1162 -24.77 18.02 -8.83
CA ALA A 1162 -24.89 16.86 -9.68
C ALA A 1162 -23.87 16.87 -10.82
N THR A 1163 -23.46 15.70 -11.32
CA THR A 1163 -22.53 15.57 -12.45
C THR A 1163 -23.18 14.77 -13.57
N PHE A 1164 -23.26 15.34 -14.77
CA PHE A 1164 -23.68 14.70 -16.00
C PHE A 1164 -22.45 14.54 -16.91
N ALA A 1165 -21.84 13.35 -16.88
CA ALA A 1165 -20.59 13.07 -17.59
C ALA A 1165 -20.77 12.88 -19.11
N ALA A 1166 -22.00 12.62 -19.57
CA ALA A 1166 -22.37 12.51 -20.97
C ALA A 1166 -23.66 13.32 -21.27
N SER A 1167 -24.24 13.15 -22.46
CA SER A 1167 -25.44 13.88 -22.86
C SER A 1167 -26.62 13.68 -21.91
N ALA A 1168 -27.21 14.80 -21.47
CA ALA A 1168 -28.44 14.85 -20.69
C ALA A 1168 -29.54 15.51 -21.52
N VAL A 1169 -30.60 14.75 -21.83
CA VAL A 1169 -31.69 15.19 -22.72
C VAL A 1169 -32.99 15.38 -21.93
N PHE A 1170 -33.44 16.62 -21.84
CA PHE A 1170 -34.70 17.03 -21.24
C PHE A 1170 -35.65 17.50 -22.34
N THR A 1171 -36.45 16.58 -22.87
CA THR A 1171 -37.49 16.88 -23.86
C THR A 1171 -38.85 16.89 -23.18
N ASN A 1172 -39.74 17.86 -23.44
CA ASN A 1172 -41.08 17.96 -22.83
C ASN A 1172 -41.14 17.87 -21.29
N ALA A 1173 -40.03 18.14 -20.59
CA ALA A 1173 -39.98 18.04 -19.12
C ALA A 1173 -40.72 19.21 -18.46
N VAL A 1174 -41.28 18.99 -17.27
CA VAL A 1174 -42.06 20.00 -16.53
C VAL A 1174 -41.56 20.09 -15.09
N PHE A 1175 -41.12 21.27 -14.67
CA PHE A 1175 -40.75 21.60 -13.29
C PHE A 1175 -41.77 22.58 -12.71
N ALA A 1176 -42.71 22.12 -11.89
CA ALA A 1176 -43.87 22.91 -11.46
C ALA A 1176 -43.75 23.58 -10.09
N ALA A 1177 -42.84 23.12 -9.21
CA ALA A 1177 -42.64 23.70 -7.86
C ALA A 1177 -41.19 24.18 -7.61
N GLY A 1178 -40.42 24.29 -8.68
CA GLY A 1178 -39.09 24.87 -8.70
C GLY A 1178 -37.96 23.85 -8.77
N VAL A 1179 -36.89 24.21 -9.49
CA VAL A 1179 -35.69 23.39 -9.67
C VAL A 1179 -34.40 24.16 -9.37
N THR A 1180 -33.42 23.52 -8.73
CA THR A 1180 -32.09 24.12 -8.47
C THR A 1180 -31.00 23.30 -9.14
N PHE A 1181 -30.16 23.93 -9.96
CA PHE A 1181 -28.97 23.33 -10.60
C PHE A 1181 -27.66 23.92 -10.04
N GLU A 1182 -27.65 24.31 -8.77
CA GLU A 1182 -26.50 25.00 -8.16
C GLU A 1182 -25.24 24.12 -8.23
N GLN A 1183 -24.21 24.62 -8.92
CA GLN A 1183 -22.94 23.90 -9.11
C GLN A 1183 -23.08 22.51 -9.77
N ALA A 1184 -24.15 22.29 -10.55
CA ALA A 1184 -24.25 21.09 -11.38
C ALA A 1184 -23.23 21.17 -12.55
N ASP A 1185 -22.53 20.08 -12.80
CA ASP A 1185 -21.53 19.95 -13.85
C ASP A 1185 -22.10 19.14 -15.03
N PHE A 1186 -22.00 19.70 -16.25
CA PHE A 1186 -22.41 19.06 -17.50
C PHE A 1186 -21.19 18.96 -18.42
N ALA A 1187 -20.60 17.77 -18.51
CA ALA A 1187 -19.40 17.54 -19.30
C ALA A 1187 -19.65 17.60 -20.82
N GLU A 1188 -20.85 17.19 -21.25
CA GLU A 1188 -21.32 17.32 -22.63
C GLU A 1188 -22.52 18.29 -22.74
N ALA A 1189 -22.98 18.52 -23.96
CA ALA A 1189 -24.14 19.38 -24.20
C ALA A 1189 -25.41 18.78 -23.58
N ALA A 1190 -26.11 19.60 -22.80
CA ALA A 1190 -27.45 19.28 -22.31
C ALA A 1190 -28.49 19.84 -23.29
N GLU A 1191 -29.46 19.02 -23.66
CA GLU A 1191 -30.52 19.40 -24.60
C GLU A 1191 -31.82 19.66 -23.84
N PHE A 1192 -32.35 20.88 -23.91
CA PHE A 1192 -33.63 21.24 -23.31
C PHE A 1192 -34.62 21.61 -24.41
N THR A 1193 -35.56 20.71 -24.69
CA THR A 1193 -36.54 20.87 -25.76
C THR A 1193 -37.94 20.93 -25.17
N ASP A 1194 -38.69 22.01 -25.41
CA ASP A 1194 -40.08 22.15 -24.95
C ASP A 1194 -40.27 21.96 -23.41
N VAL A 1195 -39.26 22.35 -22.63
CA VAL A 1195 -39.28 22.27 -21.15
C VAL A 1195 -40.07 23.43 -20.55
N SER A 1196 -40.86 23.15 -19.51
CA SER A 1196 -41.65 24.14 -18.77
C SER A 1196 -41.13 24.30 -17.34
N PHE A 1197 -40.79 25.52 -16.94
CA PHE A 1197 -40.36 25.87 -15.58
C PHE A 1197 -41.42 26.73 -14.87
N ALA A 1198 -41.51 26.62 -13.55
CA ALA A 1198 -42.42 27.42 -12.73
C ALA A 1198 -41.96 28.88 -12.63
N ASP A 1199 -40.65 29.11 -12.53
CA ASP A 1199 -40.03 30.43 -12.57
C ASP A 1199 -38.81 30.42 -13.52
N SER A 1200 -38.68 31.47 -14.33
CA SER A 1200 -37.57 31.64 -15.28
C SER A 1200 -36.22 31.96 -14.64
N SER A 1201 -36.20 32.39 -13.36
CA SER A 1201 -34.96 32.68 -12.62
C SER A 1201 -34.27 31.43 -12.05
N GLU A 1202 -34.88 30.25 -12.18
CA GLU A 1202 -34.36 28.98 -11.67
C GLU A 1202 -33.24 28.38 -12.54
N LEU A 1203 -32.95 29.03 -13.68
CA LEU A 1203 -31.83 28.69 -14.56
C LEU A 1203 -30.55 29.42 -14.08
N PRO A 1204 -29.37 28.77 -14.08
CA PRO A 1204 -28.11 29.39 -13.70
C PRO A 1204 -27.80 30.67 -14.50
N ASP A 1205 -27.12 31.64 -13.91
CA ASP A 1205 -26.79 32.91 -14.58
C ASP A 1205 -25.94 32.65 -15.85
N GLY A 1206 -26.44 33.14 -16.99
CA GLY A 1206 -25.94 32.82 -18.34
C GLY A 1206 -26.91 32.00 -19.21
N TRP A 1207 -27.84 31.26 -18.57
CA TRP A 1207 -28.80 30.37 -19.22
C TRP A 1207 -30.15 31.06 -19.51
N GLN A 1208 -30.38 32.20 -18.87
CA GLN A 1208 -31.62 32.99 -18.94
C GLN A 1208 -31.84 33.71 -20.29
N ARG A 1209 -30.83 33.82 -21.17
CA ARG A 1209 -30.89 34.64 -22.40
C ARG A 1209 -31.57 33.97 -23.62
N LEU A 1210 -31.98 32.70 -23.54
CA LEU A 1210 -32.37 31.90 -24.72
C LEU A 1210 -33.83 31.43 -24.80
N LEU A 1211 -34.76 31.91 -23.95
CA LEU A 1211 -36.16 31.46 -24.01
C LEU A 1211 -37.18 32.59 -24.00
N PRO A 1212 -37.88 32.83 -25.12
CA PRO A 1212 -39.28 33.24 -25.10
C PRO A 1212 -40.13 32.13 -25.74
N GLY A 1213 -40.69 31.24 -24.91
CA GLY A 1213 -41.78 30.32 -25.29
C GLY A 1213 -41.41 29.17 -26.22
N ARG A 1214 -41.79 27.93 -25.83
CA ARG A 1214 -41.78 26.68 -26.65
C ARG A 1214 -40.77 26.68 -27.79
N GLY A 1215 -39.51 26.44 -27.44
CA GLY A 1215 -38.41 26.32 -28.38
C GLY A 1215 -37.38 25.31 -27.89
N THR A 1216 -36.75 24.63 -28.83
CA THR A 1216 -35.55 23.80 -28.66
C THR A 1216 -34.38 24.68 -28.26
N ALA A 1217 -33.75 24.40 -27.12
CA ALA A 1217 -32.52 25.03 -26.69
C ALA A 1217 -31.43 23.97 -26.45
N THR A 1218 -30.46 23.91 -27.34
CA THR A 1218 -29.26 23.06 -27.21
C THR A 1218 -28.12 23.92 -26.68
N PHE A 1219 -27.62 23.58 -25.49
CA PHE A 1219 -26.54 24.36 -24.85
C PHE A 1219 -25.26 23.51 -24.83
N ARG A 1220 -24.22 24.00 -25.51
CA ARG A 1220 -22.86 23.47 -25.37
C ARG A 1220 -22.16 24.28 -24.29
N THR A 1221 -21.52 23.62 -23.32
CA THR A 1221 -20.56 24.26 -22.44
C THR A 1221 -19.52 25.00 -23.30
N PRO A 1222 -19.28 26.30 -23.07
CA PRO A 1222 -18.17 26.96 -23.74
C PRO A 1222 -16.86 26.32 -23.25
N PRO A 1223 -15.86 26.11 -24.13
CA PRO A 1223 -14.53 25.73 -23.67
C PRO A 1223 -14.02 26.79 -22.67
N PRO A 1224 -13.14 26.42 -21.72
CA PRO A 1224 -12.57 27.38 -20.79
C PRO A 1224 -11.94 28.54 -21.59
N ASP A 1225 -12.50 29.73 -21.40
CA ASP A 1225 -12.12 30.90 -22.18
C ASP A 1225 -10.64 31.21 -21.98
N SER A 1226 -9.96 31.25 -23.11
CA SER A 1226 -8.61 31.77 -23.28
C SER A 1226 -8.71 33.21 -23.75
N SER A 1227 -8.96 34.16 -22.84
CA SER A 1227 -8.49 35.56 -23.01
C SER A 1227 -8.80 36.48 -21.81
N SER A 1228 -7.71 36.94 -21.17
CA SER A 1228 -7.40 38.31 -20.70
C SER A 1228 -8.30 39.04 -19.70
N GLY A 1229 -7.73 39.25 -18.51
CA GLY A 1229 -8.03 40.32 -17.53
C GLY A 1229 -6.94 40.37 -16.48
#